data_AF-A0A6G1Q640-F1
#
_entry.id   AF-A0A6G1Q640-F1
#
_cell.length_a   1.000
_cell.length_b   1.000
_cell.length_c   1.000
_cell.angle_alpha   90.00
_cell.angle_beta   90.00
_cell.angle_gamma   90.00
#
_symmetry.space_group_name_H-M   'P 1'
#
loop_
_entity.id
_entity.type
_entity.pdbx_description
1 polymer ?
#
loop_
_entity_poly.entity_id
_entity_poly.type
_entity_poly.pdbx_seq_one_letter_code
_entity_poly.pdbx_strand_id
1 'polypeptide(L)'
;MLITMETLTEYVAPDIRDETFEDIYNENVLSLILYLQRNPRSTNTELFSYLALLKTYLPESYLLMSDCQQILGPPDPIHGGPPFEVRMRPFIALISTSNPRPGHVCLSNQEIALNVVQLLHHLKISRSATVKKLMSSLCGNQPKPYIIQYIKDLLTKREMRQKYLNKFSSLITDIMMEENFYHAVSVLKTASEKFRQNPTFPQNLSRLYYIKGKPHEQKSKAEYWANKAIERAPNNSYVADTLGQIYKNCLRRARQPEDVRAMTEEAFKAFKDVEEKAEKEEGPELEDVGPISISKHFNNRGLFGFIQVAKIAFEKMGVVKNQGLIQNKKMEVEEKFDFFEWYLIYSKPDVTILEPHYFWKDVALCYHYYTDKTASESTSFPGLLDCLNQGLFLSKGRRAEFEEVEKTVSDLEEIQDVLKKTYEENTDDVKVAERYILSNIILSNKMPDSPRVTSVTELKTIIHRFLNTKVGQRSPEFYLLVLLLFWPEEQTQILQKDDNEEVEQQATHNSASEDETSEDEDTNEEQETEHQAAQLPSNLMFDPDLEQNITFMEKAFERTQYAKYLRGRYLLPLFFLGKRSGLSKWIHKSKLDAIVEKNVDTELAGESYINNKNKLERINEIWENGEVWQIQEIKDILLPLAKEQCHILTTPQEHNEQVSFVYAGGKKVKAFTEVESDALAQSSMLFYLGFTIRCPVVFSEISPV
;
A
#
# COMPACT_ATOMS: atom_id res chain seq x y z
N MET A 1 -50.22 -8.00 -16.40
CA MET A 1 -49.45 -8.94 -15.56
C MET A 1 -49.54 -8.38 -14.15
N LEU A 2 -50.48 -8.91 -13.35
CA LEU A 2 -50.65 -8.52 -11.95
C LEU A 2 -49.42 -9.01 -11.18
N ILE A 3 -48.72 -8.10 -10.50
CA ILE A 3 -47.76 -8.47 -9.46
C ILE A 3 -48.63 -8.87 -8.27
N THR A 4 -48.67 -10.17 -7.94
CA THR A 4 -49.39 -10.67 -6.76
C THR A 4 -48.53 -10.45 -5.51
N MET A 5 -49.20 -10.08 -4.41
CA MET A 5 -48.63 -9.78 -3.08
C MET A 5 -47.62 -10.82 -2.57
N GLU A 6 -47.76 -12.09 -3.00
CA GLU A 6 -46.85 -13.19 -2.65
C GLU A 6 -45.38 -12.90 -2.96
N THR A 7 -45.10 -12.16 -4.04
CA THR A 7 -43.72 -11.87 -4.50
C THR A 7 -42.97 -10.85 -3.64
N LEU A 8 -43.65 -10.08 -2.78
CA LEU A 8 -43.00 -9.14 -1.84
C LEU A 8 -42.90 -9.70 -0.42
N THR A 9 -43.77 -10.63 -0.04
CA THR A 9 -43.73 -11.30 1.27
C THR A 9 -42.66 -12.39 1.38
N GLU A 10 -42.20 -12.98 0.27
CA GLU A 10 -41.16 -14.04 0.28
C GLU A 10 -39.74 -13.57 0.64
N TYR A 11 -39.49 -12.25 0.76
CA TYR A 11 -38.16 -11.70 1.02
C TYR A 11 -37.93 -11.17 2.45
N VAL A 12 -38.91 -11.33 3.36
CA VAL A 12 -38.78 -10.89 4.76
C VAL A 12 -38.49 -12.11 5.65
N ALA A 13 -37.43 -12.02 6.46
CA ALA A 13 -36.98 -13.09 7.35
C ALA A 13 -38.09 -13.54 8.32
N PRO A 14 -38.15 -14.83 8.73
CA PRO A 14 -39.37 -15.41 9.30
C PRO A 14 -39.73 -15.02 10.74
N ASP A 15 -38.97 -14.16 11.42
CA ASP A 15 -38.94 -14.16 12.89
C ASP A 15 -39.56 -12.95 13.61
N ILE A 16 -40.44 -12.18 12.94
CA ILE A 16 -41.34 -11.26 13.64
C ILE A 16 -42.72 -11.36 12.97
N ARG A 17 -43.47 -12.41 13.33
CA ARG A 17 -44.90 -12.54 12.99
C ARG A 17 -45.72 -12.17 14.21
N ASP A 18 -46.30 -10.98 14.19
CA ASP A 18 -47.42 -10.60 15.05
C ASP A 18 -48.58 -10.21 14.14
N GLU A 19 -49.74 -10.86 14.29
CA GLU A 19 -50.87 -10.86 13.34
C GLU A 19 -51.55 -9.48 13.21
N THR A 20 -51.16 -8.49 14.02
CA THR A 20 -51.60 -7.09 13.92
C THR A 20 -50.70 -6.22 13.04
N PHE A 21 -49.52 -6.72 12.65
CA PHE A 21 -48.52 -6.00 11.86
C PHE A 21 -48.75 -6.13 10.33
N GLU A 22 -49.37 -7.21 9.88
CA GLU A 22 -49.63 -7.48 8.45
C GLU A 22 -50.76 -6.60 7.87
N ASP A 23 -51.81 -6.27 8.63
CA ASP A 23 -52.97 -5.54 8.10
C ASP A 23 -52.73 -4.03 7.94
N ILE A 24 -51.96 -3.40 8.82
CA ILE A 24 -51.60 -1.96 8.75
C ILE A 24 -50.50 -1.72 7.69
N TYR A 25 -49.64 -2.70 7.45
CA TYR A 25 -48.59 -2.61 6.42
C TYR A 25 -49.19 -2.76 5.00
N ASN A 26 -50.20 -3.63 4.83
CA ASN A 26 -50.81 -3.92 3.53
C ASN A 26 -51.65 -2.76 2.96
N GLU A 27 -52.49 -2.08 3.74
CA GLU A 27 -53.27 -0.93 3.23
C GLU A 27 -52.36 0.25 2.83
N ASN A 28 -51.32 0.52 3.63
CA ASN A 28 -50.39 1.62 3.36
C ASN A 28 -49.54 1.38 2.11
N VAL A 29 -49.06 0.15 1.89
CA VAL A 29 -48.31 -0.21 0.67
C VAL A 29 -49.19 -0.15 -0.57
N LEU A 30 -50.43 -0.64 -0.52
CA LEU A 30 -51.40 -0.52 -1.62
C LEU A 30 -51.68 0.95 -1.96
N SER A 31 -51.87 1.80 -0.94
CA SER A 31 -52.08 3.24 -1.13
C SER A 31 -50.89 3.91 -1.83
N LEU A 32 -49.66 3.49 -1.48
CA LEU A 32 -48.41 3.99 -2.05
C LEU A 32 -48.27 3.55 -3.51
N ILE A 33 -48.53 2.28 -3.82
CA ILE A 33 -48.49 1.74 -5.19
C ILE A 33 -49.52 2.45 -6.07
N LEU A 34 -50.76 2.57 -5.61
CA LEU A 34 -51.83 3.25 -6.34
C LEU A 34 -51.49 4.72 -6.58
N TYR A 35 -50.90 5.40 -5.59
CA TYR A 35 -50.47 6.78 -5.75
C TYR A 35 -49.36 6.92 -6.81
N LEU A 36 -48.32 6.09 -6.75
CA LEU A 36 -47.22 6.12 -7.71
C LEU A 36 -47.69 5.84 -9.14
N GLN A 37 -48.65 4.92 -9.32
CA GLN A 37 -49.25 4.62 -10.62
C GLN A 37 -50.04 5.81 -11.19
N ARG A 38 -50.80 6.51 -10.34
CA ARG A 38 -51.63 7.66 -10.75
C ARG A 38 -50.80 8.93 -10.93
N ASN A 39 -49.73 9.10 -10.15
CA ASN A 39 -48.96 10.34 -10.06
C ASN A 39 -47.43 10.12 -10.26
N PRO A 40 -46.99 9.44 -11.33
CA PRO A 40 -45.58 9.05 -11.51
C PRO A 40 -44.62 10.22 -11.77
N ARG A 41 -45.16 11.42 -12.04
CA ARG A 41 -44.39 12.64 -12.36
C ARG A 41 -44.69 13.80 -11.41
N SER A 42 -45.38 13.54 -10.30
CA SER A 42 -45.62 14.55 -9.28
C SER A 42 -44.33 14.89 -8.54
N THR A 43 -44.20 16.12 -8.02
CA THR A 43 -42.96 16.58 -7.39
C THR A 43 -42.64 15.82 -6.10
N ASN A 44 -43.65 15.35 -5.37
CA ASN A 44 -43.44 14.47 -4.20
C ASN A 44 -43.01 13.06 -4.60
N THR A 45 -43.52 12.48 -5.70
CA THR A 45 -42.99 11.22 -6.24
C THR A 45 -41.54 11.39 -6.68
N GLU A 46 -41.19 12.51 -7.30
CA GLU A 46 -39.80 12.81 -7.67
C GLU A 46 -38.88 12.90 -6.45
N LEU A 47 -39.26 13.70 -5.45
CA LEU A 47 -38.50 13.79 -4.19
C LEU A 47 -38.38 12.43 -3.50
N PHE A 48 -39.47 11.67 -3.40
CA PHE A 48 -39.45 10.33 -2.83
C PHE A 48 -38.49 9.39 -3.57
N SER A 49 -38.50 9.45 -4.92
CA SER A 49 -37.58 8.68 -5.76
C SER A 49 -36.11 9.07 -5.53
N TYR A 50 -35.83 10.36 -5.31
CA TYR A 50 -34.49 10.84 -5.00
C TYR A 50 -34.00 10.33 -3.64
N LEU A 51 -34.84 10.45 -2.61
CA LEU A 51 -34.52 9.97 -1.26
C LEU A 51 -34.28 8.45 -1.26
N ALA A 52 -35.10 7.69 -2.00
CA ALA A 52 -34.92 6.25 -2.16
C ALA A 52 -33.61 5.89 -2.85
N LEU A 53 -33.31 6.55 -3.97
CA LEU A 53 -32.08 6.31 -4.72
C LEU A 53 -30.83 6.67 -3.89
N LEU A 54 -30.84 7.84 -3.23
CA LEU A 54 -29.75 8.27 -2.36
C LEU A 54 -29.54 7.29 -1.20
N LYS A 55 -30.58 6.95 -0.44
CA LYS A 55 -30.47 6.05 0.71
C LYS A 55 -30.02 4.63 0.32
N THR A 56 -30.46 4.13 -0.85
CA THR A 56 -30.09 2.79 -1.34
C THR A 56 -28.59 2.67 -1.63
N TYR A 57 -28.03 3.66 -2.34
CA TYR A 57 -26.65 3.60 -2.85
C TYR A 57 -25.65 4.38 -2.00
N LEU A 58 -26.13 5.26 -1.10
CA LEU A 58 -25.34 6.04 -0.16
C LEU A 58 -26.06 6.02 1.21
N PRO A 59 -25.78 5.04 2.08
CA PRO A 59 -26.53 4.85 3.34
C PRO A 59 -26.56 6.08 4.24
N GLU A 60 -25.49 6.86 4.25
CA GLU A 60 -25.31 8.07 5.07
C GLU A 60 -25.81 9.36 4.39
N SER A 61 -26.49 9.24 3.25
CA SER A 61 -26.97 10.41 2.52
C SER A 61 -28.26 10.99 3.10
N TYR A 62 -28.40 12.31 2.96
CA TYR A 62 -29.59 13.07 3.31
C TYR A 62 -29.77 14.25 2.35
N LEU A 63 -30.98 14.80 2.28
CA LEU A 63 -31.22 16.11 1.69
C LEU A 63 -31.54 17.12 2.78
N LEU A 64 -31.13 18.36 2.61
CA LEU A 64 -31.58 19.41 3.53
C LEU A 64 -33.03 19.74 3.24
N MET A 65 -33.80 20.14 4.25
CA MET A 65 -35.20 20.56 4.08
C MET A 65 -35.37 21.62 2.98
N SER A 66 -34.40 22.54 2.84
CA SER A 66 -34.38 23.54 1.76
C SER A 66 -34.32 22.91 0.36
N ASP A 67 -33.61 21.80 0.20
CA ASP A 67 -33.52 21.09 -1.08
C ASP A 67 -34.86 20.41 -1.41
N CYS A 68 -35.46 19.80 -0.38
CA CYS A 68 -36.76 19.17 -0.50
C CYS A 68 -37.83 20.19 -0.91
N GLN A 69 -37.82 21.37 -0.29
CA GLN A 69 -38.71 22.48 -0.65
C GLN A 69 -38.47 22.96 -2.09
N GLN A 70 -37.22 23.11 -2.51
CA GLN A 70 -36.86 23.47 -3.88
C GLN A 70 -37.43 22.47 -4.91
N ILE A 71 -37.36 21.17 -4.62
CA ILE A 71 -37.91 20.12 -5.50
C ILE A 71 -39.44 20.15 -5.52
N LEU A 72 -40.06 20.29 -4.35
CA LEU A 72 -41.52 20.29 -4.23
C LEU A 72 -42.16 21.52 -4.88
N GLY A 73 -41.44 22.64 -4.97
CA GLY A 73 -41.86 23.89 -5.62
C GLY A 73 -42.89 24.69 -4.82
N PRO A 74 -43.53 25.72 -5.41
CA PRO A 74 -44.62 26.45 -4.76
C PRO A 74 -45.96 25.67 -4.76
N PRO A 75 -46.91 25.98 -3.86
CA PRO A 75 -46.81 27.01 -2.83
C PRO A 75 -45.98 26.53 -1.64
N ASP A 76 -45.00 27.35 -1.26
CA ASP A 76 -44.16 27.12 -0.08
C ASP A 76 -44.98 27.36 1.20
N PRO A 77 -44.79 26.59 2.29
CA PRO A 77 -45.37 26.89 3.60
C PRO A 77 -45.25 28.37 4.04
N ILE A 78 -44.13 29.02 3.71
CA ILE A 78 -43.88 30.43 4.04
C ILE A 78 -44.87 31.38 3.31
N HIS A 79 -45.45 30.94 2.20
CA HIS A 79 -46.46 31.67 1.42
C HIS A 79 -47.89 31.13 1.61
N GLY A 80 -48.16 30.43 2.72
CA GLY A 80 -49.47 29.86 3.01
C GLY A 80 -49.73 28.51 2.33
N GLY A 81 -48.68 27.85 1.82
CA GLY A 81 -48.74 26.48 1.30
C GLY A 81 -48.87 25.42 2.41
N PRO A 82 -49.27 24.18 2.07
CA PRO A 82 -49.33 23.08 3.03
C PRO A 82 -47.94 22.72 3.57
N PRO A 83 -47.82 22.27 4.84
CA PRO A 83 -46.54 21.89 5.44
C PRO A 83 -45.92 20.67 4.74
N PHE A 84 -44.62 20.45 4.96
CA PHE A 84 -43.84 19.39 4.29
C PHE A 84 -44.51 18.01 4.43
N GLU A 85 -44.99 17.67 5.62
CA GLU A 85 -45.60 16.38 5.96
C GLU A 85 -46.85 16.12 5.13
N VAL A 86 -47.66 17.16 4.89
CA VAL A 86 -48.87 17.08 4.09
C VAL A 86 -48.51 16.92 2.60
N ARG A 87 -47.51 17.65 2.13
CA ARG A 87 -47.04 17.60 0.73
C ARG A 87 -46.41 16.26 0.37
N MET A 88 -45.80 15.59 1.34
CA MET A 88 -45.19 14.28 1.14
C MET A 88 -46.12 13.09 1.32
N ARG A 89 -47.42 13.28 1.61
CA ARG A 89 -48.37 12.15 1.61
C ARG A 89 -48.47 11.52 0.20
N PRO A 90 -48.56 10.18 0.09
CA PRO A 90 -48.60 9.19 1.16
C PRO A 90 -47.22 8.74 1.71
N PHE A 91 -46.12 9.24 1.14
CA PHE A 91 -44.75 8.77 1.43
C PHE A 91 -44.19 9.14 2.80
N ILE A 92 -44.82 10.09 3.51
CA ILE A 92 -44.28 10.67 4.75
C ILE A 92 -43.96 9.62 5.83
N ALA A 93 -44.71 8.51 5.89
CA ALA A 93 -44.47 7.43 6.85
C ALA A 93 -43.11 6.72 6.68
N LEU A 94 -42.48 6.84 5.50
CA LEU A 94 -41.20 6.21 5.17
C LEU A 94 -40.03 7.21 5.27
N ILE A 95 -40.29 8.47 5.58
CA ILE A 95 -39.32 9.56 5.58
C ILE A 95 -38.98 9.95 7.02
N SER A 96 -37.68 10.07 7.29
CA SER A 96 -37.15 10.64 8.53
C SER A 96 -36.66 12.06 8.30
N THR A 97 -37.04 12.98 9.18
CA THR A 97 -36.67 14.42 9.15
C THR A 97 -35.71 14.83 10.28
N SER A 98 -35.33 13.87 11.12
CA SER A 98 -34.60 14.10 12.38
C SER A 98 -33.27 13.34 12.46
N ASN A 99 -33.00 12.43 11.54
CA ASN A 99 -31.84 11.54 11.54
C ASN A 99 -31.03 11.80 10.24
N PRO A 100 -29.71 12.11 10.31
CA PRO A 100 -28.82 12.13 11.48
C PRO A 100 -28.89 13.41 12.32
N ARG A 101 -29.52 14.49 11.83
CA ARG A 101 -29.71 15.77 12.55
C ARG A 101 -31.04 16.42 12.17
N PRO A 102 -31.58 17.34 13.00
CA PRO A 102 -32.76 18.13 12.64
C PRO A 102 -32.57 18.88 11.32
N GLY A 103 -33.56 18.78 10.42
CA GLY A 103 -33.52 19.42 9.09
C GLY A 103 -32.87 18.59 8.00
N HIS A 104 -32.36 17.39 8.33
CA HIS A 104 -31.96 16.38 7.36
C HIS A 104 -33.14 15.47 7.02
N VAL A 105 -33.37 15.25 5.74
CA VAL A 105 -34.46 14.43 5.21
C VAL A 105 -33.88 13.23 4.49
N CYS A 106 -34.23 12.02 4.92
CA CYS A 106 -33.84 10.77 4.27
C CYS A 106 -34.94 9.72 4.41
N LEU A 107 -34.82 8.57 3.72
CA LEU A 107 -35.66 7.42 4.07
C LEU A 107 -35.17 6.77 5.37
N SER A 108 -36.11 6.25 6.15
CA SER A 108 -35.86 5.74 7.50
C SER A 108 -34.91 4.53 7.54
N ASN A 109 -34.93 3.67 6.52
CA ASN A 109 -34.13 2.44 6.46
C ASN A 109 -33.61 2.17 5.03
N GLN A 110 -32.39 1.65 4.90
CA GLN A 110 -31.77 1.28 3.63
C GLN A 110 -32.49 0.11 2.91
N GLU A 111 -32.98 -0.89 3.65
CA GLU A 111 -33.73 -2.02 3.09
C GLU A 111 -35.07 -1.55 2.50
N ILE A 112 -35.77 -0.66 3.21
CA ILE A 112 -36.97 0.01 2.69
C ILE A 112 -36.63 0.78 1.41
N ALA A 113 -35.53 1.53 1.40
CA ALA A 113 -35.09 2.28 0.23
C ALA A 113 -34.85 1.38 -0.98
N LEU A 114 -34.20 0.22 -0.78
CA LEU A 114 -33.96 -0.77 -1.83
C LEU A 114 -35.28 -1.29 -2.43
N ASN A 115 -36.22 -1.67 -1.57
CA ASN A 115 -37.55 -2.14 -1.98
C ASN A 115 -38.32 -1.06 -2.74
N VAL A 116 -38.23 0.20 -2.30
CA VAL A 116 -38.82 1.34 -3.01
C VAL A 116 -38.20 1.52 -4.39
N VAL A 117 -36.88 1.46 -4.53
CA VAL A 117 -36.21 1.57 -5.84
C VAL A 117 -36.62 0.45 -6.79
N GLN A 118 -36.80 -0.77 -6.29
CA GLN A 118 -37.33 -1.90 -7.09
C GLN A 118 -38.79 -1.68 -7.49
N LEU A 119 -39.63 -1.20 -6.58
CA LEU A 119 -41.03 -0.86 -6.88
C LEU A 119 -41.11 0.22 -7.97
N LEU A 120 -40.34 1.30 -7.84
CA LEU A 120 -40.28 2.37 -8.84
C LEU A 120 -39.90 1.82 -10.22
N HIS A 121 -38.94 0.89 -10.29
CA HIS A 121 -38.56 0.23 -11.52
C HIS A 121 -39.73 -0.55 -12.16
N HIS A 122 -40.47 -1.35 -11.39
CA HIS A 122 -41.66 -2.06 -11.87
C HIS A 122 -42.73 -1.11 -12.42
N LEU A 123 -42.86 0.07 -11.81
CA LEU A 123 -43.73 1.15 -12.24
C LEU A 123 -43.16 2.01 -13.39
N LYS A 124 -42.07 1.57 -14.01
CA LYS A 124 -41.38 2.24 -15.13
C LYS A 124 -40.80 3.62 -14.78
N ILE A 125 -40.59 3.89 -13.50
CA ILE A 125 -39.80 5.02 -13.01
C ILE A 125 -38.34 4.54 -12.92
N SER A 126 -37.58 4.82 -13.97
CA SER A 126 -36.22 4.26 -14.11
C SER A 126 -35.20 4.97 -13.21
N ARG A 127 -34.15 4.24 -12.81
CA ARG A 127 -33.03 4.77 -12.02
C ARG A 127 -32.27 5.82 -12.83
N SER A 128 -32.06 5.56 -14.13
CA SER A 128 -31.37 6.51 -15.02
C SER A 128 -32.13 7.82 -15.20
N ALA A 129 -33.45 7.78 -15.32
CA ALA A 129 -34.28 8.98 -15.40
C ALA A 129 -34.27 9.73 -14.06
N THR A 130 -34.40 9.00 -12.96
CA THR A 130 -34.41 9.56 -11.60
C THR A 130 -33.12 10.31 -11.29
N VAL A 131 -31.95 9.70 -11.51
CA VAL A 131 -30.65 10.37 -11.23
C VAL A 131 -30.39 11.56 -12.16
N LYS A 132 -30.83 11.50 -13.42
CA LYS A 132 -30.74 12.66 -14.34
C LYS A 132 -31.60 13.82 -13.88
N LYS A 133 -32.83 13.52 -13.44
CA LYS A 133 -33.71 14.54 -12.88
C LYS A 133 -33.15 15.12 -11.58
N LEU A 134 -32.63 14.28 -10.68
CA LEU A 134 -31.92 14.72 -9.46
C LEU A 134 -30.82 15.74 -9.78
N MET A 135 -29.96 15.42 -10.76
CA MET A 135 -28.92 16.35 -11.22
C MET A 135 -29.50 17.65 -11.76
N SER A 136 -30.58 17.61 -12.56
CA SER A 136 -31.21 18.83 -13.08
C SER A 136 -31.90 19.68 -12.01
N SER A 137 -32.51 19.05 -11.00
CA SER A 137 -33.27 19.71 -9.95
C SER A 137 -32.38 20.37 -8.90
N LEU A 138 -31.31 19.68 -8.47
CA LEU A 138 -30.47 20.13 -7.35
C LEU A 138 -29.14 20.77 -7.78
N CYS A 139 -28.68 20.50 -9.00
CA CYS A 139 -27.48 21.15 -9.51
C CYS A 139 -27.87 22.31 -10.42
N GLY A 140 -28.15 23.48 -9.84
CA GLY A 140 -28.37 24.72 -10.59
C GLY A 140 -27.08 25.25 -11.23
N ASN A 141 -26.94 26.58 -11.34
CA ASN A 141 -25.69 27.22 -11.78
C ASN A 141 -24.59 27.10 -10.71
N GLN A 142 -24.98 27.08 -9.42
CA GLN A 142 -24.08 26.90 -8.27
C GLN A 142 -24.57 25.73 -7.42
N PRO A 143 -24.24 24.48 -7.80
CA PRO A 143 -24.59 23.31 -7.01
C PRO A 143 -23.92 23.32 -5.63
N LYS A 144 -24.64 22.91 -4.58
CA LYS A 144 -24.10 22.80 -3.22
C LYS A 144 -23.01 21.71 -3.18
N PRO A 145 -21.86 21.92 -2.50
CA PRO A 145 -20.73 20.98 -2.51
C PRO A 145 -21.08 19.54 -2.14
N TYR A 146 -21.90 19.32 -1.10
CA TYR A 146 -22.28 17.94 -0.70
C TYR A 146 -23.16 17.24 -1.74
N ILE A 147 -24.00 17.97 -2.49
CA ILE A 147 -24.78 17.40 -3.59
C ILE A 147 -23.85 16.97 -4.72
N ILE A 148 -22.84 17.78 -5.06
CA ILE A 148 -21.82 17.40 -6.05
C ILE A 148 -21.12 16.12 -5.60
N GLN A 149 -20.76 16.04 -4.32
CA GLN A 149 -20.12 14.87 -3.75
C GLN A 149 -21.02 13.63 -3.81
N TYR A 150 -22.32 13.75 -3.48
CA TYR A 150 -23.26 12.62 -3.64
C TYR A 150 -23.41 12.17 -5.09
N ILE A 151 -23.52 13.09 -6.05
CA ILE A 151 -23.58 12.71 -7.47
C ILE A 151 -22.28 12.02 -7.91
N LYS A 152 -21.13 12.53 -7.47
CA LYS A 152 -19.83 11.88 -7.72
C LYS A 152 -19.83 10.47 -7.14
N ASP A 153 -20.24 10.30 -5.89
CA ASP A 153 -20.22 9.00 -5.23
C ASP A 153 -21.20 8.01 -5.87
N LEU A 154 -22.46 8.42 -6.11
CA LEU A 154 -23.47 7.62 -6.82
C LEU A 154 -22.96 7.06 -8.14
N LEU A 155 -22.22 7.87 -8.91
CA LEU A 155 -21.82 7.53 -10.28
C LEU A 155 -20.43 6.89 -10.37
N THR A 156 -19.59 7.02 -9.33
CA THR A 156 -18.16 6.67 -9.44
C THR A 156 -17.60 5.89 -8.24
N LYS A 157 -18.21 5.96 -7.05
CA LYS A 157 -17.76 5.22 -5.87
C LYS A 157 -18.03 3.73 -6.08
N ARG A 158 -16.98 2.92 -5.98
CA ARG A 158 -17.08 1.47 -6.15
C ARG A 158 -17.19 0.83 -4.78
N GLU A 159 -18.15 -0.08 -4.64
CA GLU A 159 -18.30 -0.89 -3.44
C GLU A 159 -17.40 -2.13 -3.53
N MET A 160 -16.76 -2.44 -2.40
CA MET A 160 -16.20 -3.76 -2.13
C MET A 160 -17.34 -4.66 -1.69
N ARG A 161 -17.90 -5.45 -2.61
CA ARG A 161 -18.69 -6.62 -2.20
C ARG A 161 -17.71 -7.77 -1.97
N GLN A 162 -17.78 -8.40 -0.80
CA GLN A 162 -16.89 -9.39 -0.15
C GLN A 162 -15.96 -10.32 -0.96
N LYS A 163 -16.02 -10.37 -2.31
CA LYS A 163 -15.08 -11.14 -3.14
C LYS A 163 -14.53 -10.42 -4.39
N TYR A 164 -15.12 -9.31 -4.87
CA TYR A 164 -14.62 -8.61 -6.06
C TYR A 164 -14.91 -7.10 -6.01
N LEU A 165 -13.92 -6.28 -6.37
CA LEU A 165 -14.13 -4.86 -6.61
C LEU A 165 -15.08 -4.69 -7.81
N ASN A 166 -16.27 -4.15 -7.59
CA ASN A 166 -17.17 -3.82 -8.69
C ASN A 166 -16.46 -2.86 -9.66
N LYS A 167 -16.56 -3.10 -10.97
CA LYS A 167 -15.84 -2.31 -12.00
C LYS A 167 -16.37 -0.87 -12.13
N PHE A 168 -17.61 -0.64 -11.69
CA PHE A 168 -18.35 0.62 -11.69
C PHE A 168 -19.11 0.79 -10.37
N SER A 169 -19.73 1.95 -10.13
CA SER A 169 -20.59 2.12 -8.96
C SER A 169 -21.80 1.19 -9.02
N SER A 170 -22.38 0.89 -7.85
CA SER A 170 -23.55 0.01 -7.74
C SER A 170 -24.73 0.54 -8.55
N LEU A 171 -25.00 1.86 -8.51
CA LEU A 171 -26.04 2.47 -9.33
C LEU A 171 -25.80 2.28 -10.84
N ILE A 172 -24.58 2.51 -11.33
CA ILE A 172 -24.27 2.32 -12.76
C ILE A 172 -24.42 0.85 -13.15
N THR A 173 -24.03 -0.06 -12.28
CA THR A 173 -24.16 -1.50 -12.49
C THR A 173 -25.62 -1.92 -12.58
N ASP A 174 -26.45 -1.45 -11.65
CA ASP A 174 -27.89 -1.73 -11.66
C ASP A 174 -28.59 -1.10 -12.87
N ILE A 175 -28.25 0.12 -13.28
CA ILE A 175 -28.79 0.72 -14.51
C ILE A 175 -28.44 -0.15 -15.72
N MET A 176 -27.24 -0.73 -15.77
CA MET A 176 -26.86 -1.61 -16.87
C MET A 176 -27.65 -2.92 -16.89
N MET A 177 -27.90 -3.50 -15.71
CA MET A 177 -28.60 -4.79 -15.56
C MET A 177 -30.11 -4.64 -15.77
N GLU A 178 -30.72 -3.67 -15.09
CA GLU A 178 -32.17 -3.47 -15.05
C GLU A 178 -32.71 -2.62 -16.20
N GLU A 179 -31.87 -1.77 -16.79
CA GLU A 179 -32.26 -0.93 -17.93
C GLU A 179 -31.47 -1.32 -19.17
N ASN A 180 -30.29 -0.71 -19.41
CA ASN A 180 -29.30 -1.18 -20.37
C ASN A 180 -28.04 -0.31 -20.33
N PHE A 181 -27.02 -0.76 -21.08
CA PHE A 181 -25.76 -0.05 -21.33
C PHE A 181 -25.93 1.43 -21.75
N TYR A 182 -26.84 1.74 -22.67
CA TYR A 182 -26.98 3.09 -23.21
C TYR A 182 -27.64 4.06 -22.21
N HIS A 183 -28.45 3.57 -21.27
CA HIS A 183 -28.95 4.37 -20.15
C HIS A 183 -27.82 4.76 -19.19
N ALA A 184 -26.93 3.83 -18.85
CA ALA A 184 -25.74 4.13 -18.03
C ALA A 184 -24.82 5.15 -18.72
N VAL A 185 -24.59 4.98 -20.03
CA VAL A 185 -23.88 5.97 -20.86
C VAL A 185 -24.58 7.33 -20.83
N SER A 186 -25.91 7.38 -20.98
CA SER A 186 -26.68 8.63 -20.94
C SER A 186 -26.50 9.36 -19.62
N VAL A 187 -26.56 8.66 -18.49
CA VAL A 187 -26.38 9.25 -17.15
C VAL A 187 -25.00 9.87 -17.00
N LEU A 188 -23.94 9.12 -17.32
CA LEU A 188 -22.58 9.62 -17.20
C LEU A 188 -22.28 10.77 -18.18
N LYS A 189 -22.89 10.76 -19.38
CA LYS A 189 -22.81 11.90 -20.33
C LYS A 189 -23.44 13.15 -19.75
N THR A 190 -24.65 13.04 -19.21
CA THR A 190 -25.33 14.15 -18.54
C THR A 190 -24.49 14.71 -17.39
N ALA A 191 -23.88 13.83 -16.57
CA ALA A 191 -22.96 14.26 -15.52
C ALA A 191 -21.72 14.96 -16.09
N SER A 192 -21.08 14.42 -17.13
CA SER A 192 -19.90 15.01 -17.77
C SER A 192 -20.17 16.38 -18.40
N GLU A 193 -21.37 16.59 -18.94
CA GLU A 193 -21.82 17.87 -19.51
C GLU A 193 -22.15 18.91 -18.44
N LYS A 194 -22.73 18.45 -17.33
CA LYS A 194 -23.09 19.29 -16.18
C LYS A 194 -21.86 19.72 -15.38
N PHE A 195 -20.92 18.82 -15.14
CA PHE A 195 -19.69 19.04 -14.39
C PHE A 195 -18.49 19.10 -15.35
N ARG A 196 -18.41 20.17 -16.15
CA ARG A 196 -17.44 20.27 -17.26
C ARG A 196 -15.98 20.22 -16.84
N GLN A 197 -15.66 20.66 -15.62
CA GLN A 197 -14.29 20.64 -15.09
C GLN A 197 -13.91 19.28 -14.48
N ASN A 198 -14.87 18.38 -14.24
CA ASN A 198 -14.60 17.12 -13.57
C ASN A 198 -14.12 16.05 -14.59
N PRO A 199 -12.90 15.49 -14.45
CA PRO A 199 -12.36 14.47 -15.35
C PRO A 199 -12.91 13.06 -15.08
N THR A 200 -13.45 12.81 -13.89
CA THR A 200 -13.87 11.47 -13.46
C THR A 200 -15.06 10.93 -14.26
N PHE A 201 -16.03 11.78 -14.64
CA PHE A 201 -17.16 11.33 -15.47
C PHE A 201 -16.76 10.90 -16.88
N PRO A 202 -16.01 11.70 -17.68
CA PRO A 202 -15.51 11.24 -18.97
C PRO A 202 -14.56 10.04 -18.84
N GLN A 203 -13.75 9.97 -17.77
CA GLN A 203 -12.92 8.79 -17.50
C GLN A 203 -13.76 7.52 -17.27
N ASN A 204 -14.83 7.60 -16.48
CA ASN A 204 -15.74 6.47 -16.25
C ASN A 204 -16.53 6.09 -17.51
N LEU A 205 -16.93 7.07 -18.34
CA LEU A 205 -17.50 6.80 -19.67
C LEU A 205 -16.56 6.00 -20.55
N SER A 206 -15.29 6.42 -20.60
CA SER A 206 -14.26 5.72 -21.36
C SER A 206 -14.14 4.26 -20.92
N ARG A 207 -14.09 4.04 -19.59
CA ARG A 207 -14.05 2.71 -19.00
C ARG A 207 -15.28 1.86 -19.28
N LEU A 208 -16.46 2.48 -19.23
CA LEU A 208 -17.72 1.83 -19.57
C LEU A 208 -17.69 1.32 -21.02
N TYR A 209 -17.25 2.15 -21.96
CA TYR A 209 -17.09 1.75 -23.35
C TYR A 209 -16.03 0.64 -23.52
N TYR A 210 -14.84 0.76 -22.95
CA TYR A 210 -13.78 -0.24 -23.19
C TYR A 210 -14.13 -1.63 -22.60
N ILE A 211 -14.82 -1.66 -21.44
CA ILE A 211 -15.15 -2.89 -20.72
C ILE A 211 -16.44 -3.53 -21.25
N LYS A 212 -17.47 -2.72 -21.54
CA LYS A 212 -18.85 -3.20 -21.76
C LYS A 212 -19.46 -2.77 -23.10
N GLY A 213 -18.80 -1.89 -23.87
CA GLY A 213 -19.30 -1.43 -25.16
C GLY A 213 -19.39 -2.55 -26.21
N LYS A 214 -20.06 -2.29 -27.33
CA LYS A 214 -20.07 -3.21 -28.49
C LYS A 214 -18.73 -3.18 -29.21
N PRO A 215 -18.23 -4.30 -29.78
CA PRO A 215 -16.89 -4.39 -30.36
C PRO A 215 -16.48 -3.24 -31.29
N HIS A 216 -17.38 -2.76 -32.15
CA HIS A 216 -17.11 -1.66 -33.08
C HIS A 216 -17.10 -0.25 -32.44
N GLU A 217 -17.71 -0.08 -31.27
CA GLU A 217 -17.71 1.19 -30.53
C GLU A 217 -16.63 1.25 -29.44
N GLN A 218 -16.15 0.10 -28.96
CA GLN A 218 -15.31 -0.01 -27.76
C GLN A 218 -14.06 0.87 -27.83
N LYS A 219 -13.31 0.81 -28.94
CA LYS A 219 -12.06 1.58 -29.08
C LYS A 219 -12.36 3.08 -29.28
N SER A 220 -13.04 3.43 -30.37
CA SER A 220 -13.25 4.82 -30.79
C SER A 220 -14.00 5.66 -29.75
N LYS A 221 -15.05 5.12 -29.11
CA LYS A 221 -15.77 5.84 -28.06
C LYS A 221 -14.97 5.90 -26.76
N ALA A 222 -14.25 4.84 -26.39
CA ALA A 222 -13.42 4.88 -25.18
C ALA A 222 -12.28 5.91 -25.32
N GLU A 223 -11.60 5.95 -26.46
CA GLU A 223 -10.54 6.93 -26.76
C GLU A 223 -11.08 8.36 -26.70
N TYR A 224 -12.21 8.64 -27.36
CA TYR A 224 -12.83 9.97 -27.31
C TYR A 224 -13.06 10.45 -25.86
N TRP A 225 -13.63 9.59 -25.02
CA TRP A 225 -13.91 9.95 -23.63
C TRP A 225 -12.66 9.97 -22.75
N ALA A 226 -11.63 9.16 -23.06
CA ALA A 226 -10.34 9.21 -22.37
C ALA A 226 -9.63 10.54 -22.65
N ASN A 227 -9.54 10.94 -23.92
CA ASN A 227 -8.95 12.22 -24.31
C ASN A 227 -9.69 13.39 -23.68
N LYS A 228 -11.04 13.36 -23.67
CA LYS A 228 -11.83 14.39 -22.98
C LYS A 228 -11.59 14.44 -21.46
N ALA A 229 -11.22 13.32 -20.84
CA ALA A 229 -10.83 13.30 -19.43
C ALA A 229 -9.43 13.90 -19.25
N ILE A 230 -8.48 13.53 -20.11
CA ILE A 230 -7.11 14.06 -20.11
C ILE A 230 -7.11 15.57 -20.36
N GLU A 231 -7.91 16.08 -21.30
CA GLU A 231 -8.09 17.52 -21.54
C GLU A 231 -8.52 18.29 -20.28
N ARG A 232 -9.30 17.66 -19.39
CA ARG A 232 -9.77 18.25 -18.13
C ARG A 232 -8.76 18.13 -16.99
N ALA A 233 -7.81 17.21 -17.08
CA ALA A 233 -6.80 16.95 -16.07
C ALA A 233 -5.47 16.53 -16.73
N PRO A 234 -4.81 17.44 -17.46
CA PRO A 234 -3.68 17.09 -18.33
C PRO A 234 -2.47 16.55 -17.57
N ASN A 235 -2.29 16.97 -16.32
CA ASN A 235 -1.16 16.57 -15.47
C ASN A 235 -1.45 15.36 -14.57
N ASN A 236 -2.65 14.76 -14.66
CA ASN A 236 -3.04 13.66 -13.78
C ASN A 236 -2.71 12.31 -14.41
N SER A 237 -1.76 11.58 -13.82
CA SER A 237 -1.26 10.30 -14.31
C SER A 237 -2.35 9.20 -14.29
N TYR A 238 -3.23 9.20 -13.29
CA TYR A 238 -4.35 8.24 -13.19
C TYR A 238 -5.40 8.45 -14.27
N VAL A 239 -5.64 9.69 -14.70
CA VAL A 239 -6.53 10.00 -15.82
C VAL A 239 -5.91 9.51 -17.13
N ALA A 240 -4.62 9.80 -17.34
CA ALA A 240 -3.85 9.34 -18.50
C ALA A 240 -3.79 7.81 -18.63
N ASP A 241 -3.69 7.07 -17.51
CA ASP A 241 -3.64 5.59 -17.48
C ASP A 241 -4.79 4.96 -18.28
N THR A 242 -5.96 5.60 -18.27
CA THR A 242 -7.15 5.14 -18.99
C THR A 242 -6.84 4.84 -20.47
N LEU A 243 -6.03 5.68 -21.13
CA LEU A 243 -5.69 5.50 -22.54
C LEU A 243 -4.79 4.28 -22.76
N GLY A 244 -3.78 4.09 -21.90
CA GLY A 244 -2.93 2.89 -21.91
C GLY A 244 -3.72 1.60 -21.66
N GLN A 245 -4.69 1.63 -20.73
CA GLN A 245 -5.56 0.47 -20.48
C GLN A 245 -6.43 0.12 -21.70
N ILE A 246 -6.92 1.11 -22.45
CA ILE A 246 -7.68 0.87 -23.69
C ILE A 246 -6.79 0.17 -24.71
N TYR A 247 -5.62 0.74 -25.02
CA TYR A 247 -4.72 0.18 -26.03
C TYR A 247 -4.20 -1.20 -25.66
N LYS A 248 -3.84 -1.43 -24.38
CA LYS A 248 -3.47 -2.76 -23.89
C LYS A 248 -4.60 -3.78 -24.07
N ASN A 249 -5.85 -3.38 -23.82
CA ASN A 249 -6.98 -4.28 -24.00
C ASN A 249 -7.31 -4.52 -25.49
N CYS A 250 -7.12 -3.51 -26.34
CA CYS A 250 -7.16 -3.68 -27.79
C CYS A 250 -6.07 -4.63 -28.28
N LEU A 251 -4.84 -4.49 -27.78
CA LEU A 251 -3.72 -5.39 -28.06
C LEU A 251 -4.05 -6.84 -27.70
N ARG A 252 -4.62 -7.09 -26.51
CA ARG A 252 -5.07 -8.45 -26.10
C ARG A 252 -6.03 -9.08 -27.10
N ARG A 253 -6.91 -8.28 -27.72
CA ARG A 253 -7.91 -8.74 -28.70
C ARG A 253 -7.40 -8.75 -30.15
N ALA A 254 -6.31 -8.04 -30.43
CA ALA A 254 -5.73 -7.97 -31.76
C ALA A 254 -5.32 -9.37 -32.24
N ARG A 255 -5.64 -9.67 -33.51
CA ARG A 255 -5.38 -10.97 -34.15
C ARG A 255 -4.39 -10.85 -35.30
N GLN A 256 -4.44 -9.76 -36.05
CA GLN A 256 -3.53 -9.53 -37.17
C GLN A 256 -2.21 -8.94 -36.66
N PRO A 257 -1.05 -9.34 -37.22
CA PRO A 257 0.25 -8.81 -36.82
C PRO A 257 0.35 -7.27 -36.90
N GLU A 258 -0.30 -6.66 -37.89
CA GLU A 258 -0.33 -5.22 -38.08
C GLU A 258 -1.10 -4.52 -36.95
N ASP A 259 -2.24 -5.08 -36.55
CA ASP A 259 -3.03 -4.58 -35.42
C ASP A 259 -2.25 -4.75 -34.09
N VAL A 260 -1.56 -5.88 -33.93
CA VAL A 260 -0.72 -6.14 -32.75
C VAL A 260 0.39 -5.11 -32.66
N ARG A 261 1.10 -4.84 -33.76
CA ARG A 261 2.15 -3.81 -33.80
C ARG A 261 1.60 -2.43 -33.49
N ALA A 262 0.54 -2.01 -34.17
CA ALA A 262 -0.07 -0.70 -33.98
C ALA A 262 -0.55 -0.49 -32.54
N MET A 263 -1.23 -1.48 -31.94
CA MET A 263 -1.73 -1.37 -30.57
C MET A 263 -0.62 -1.46 -29.53
N THR A 264 0.49 -2.14 -29.83
CA THR A 264 1.68 -2.14 -28.98
C THR A 264 2.32 -0.76 -28.94
N GLU A 265 2.52 -0.13 -30.10
CA GLU A 265 3.11 1.22 -30.19
C GLU A 265 2.26 2.28 -29.49
N GLU A 266 0.94 2.29 -29.74
CA GLU A 266 0.01 3.20 -29.06
C GLU A 266 -0.03 2.97 -27.55
N ALA A 267 -0.01 1.72 -27.10
CA ALA A 267 0.00 1.41 -25.67
C ALA A 267 1.31 1.86 -24.99
N PHE A 268 2.47 1.63 -25.62
CA PHE A 268 3.75 2.14 -25.09
C PHE A 268 3.77 3.66 -25.01
N LYS A 269 3.29 4.35 -26.05
CA LYS A 269 3.19 5.82 -26.04
C LYS A 269 2.29 6.31 -24.91
N ALA A 270 1.13 5.68 -24.73
CA ALA A 270 0.21 6.05 -23.67
C ALA A 270 0.76 5.78 -22.26
N PHE A 271 1.43 4.65 -22.03
CA PHE A 271 2.05 4.39 -20.72
C PHE A 271 3.28 5.26 -20.44
N LYS A 272 4.04 5.63 -21.46
CA LYS A 272 5.11 6.62 -21.32
C LYS A 272 4.58 7.99 -20.88
N ASP A 273 3.46 8.44 -21.45
CA ASP A 273 2.77 9.66 -21.02
C ASP A 273 2.28 9.58 -19.56
N VAL A 274 1.90 8.40 -19.09
CA VAL A 274 1.57 8.14 -17.67
C VAL A 274 2.81 8.26 -16.78
N GLU A 275 3.93 7.67 -17.18
CA GLU A 275 5.22 7.77 -16.47
C GLU A 275 5.62 9.25 -16.36
N GLU A 276 5.66 9.98 -17.47
CA GLU A 276 6.05 11.40 -17.51
C GLU A 276 5.16 12.30 -16.64
N LYS A 277 3.88 11.96 -16.48
CA LYS A 277 2.95 12.67 -15.59
C LYS A 277 3.17 12.29 -14.13
N ALA A 278 3.31 10.99 -13.83
CA ALA A 278 3.59 10.52 -12.48
C ALA A 278 4.94 11.07 -11.95
N GLU A 279 5.93 11.24 -12.83
CA GLU A 279 7.20 11.87 -12.49
C GLU A 279 7.07 13.36 -12.10
N LYS A 280 6.01 14.03 -12.56
CA LYS A 280 5.74 15.44 -12.23
C LYS A 280 4.72 15.60 -11.10
N GLU A 281 4.19 14.49 -10.57
CA GLU A 281 3.26 14.50 -9.45
C GLU A 281 4.01 14.67 -8.13
N GLU A 282 3.55 15.61 -7.33
CA GLU A 282 4.13 15.92 -6.03
C GLU A 282 3.36 15.27 -4.89
N GLY A 283 3.99 15.22 -3.73
CA GLY A 283 3.38 14.70 -2.50
C GLY A 283 2.45 15.74 -1.88
N PRO A 284 1.58 15.33 -0.94
CA PRO A 284 0.74 16.25 -0.19
C PRO A 284 1.53 17.30 0.61
N GLU A 285 2.83 17.09 0.81
CA GLU A 285 3.73 18.02 1.50
C GLU A 285 3.98 19.35 0.76
N LEU A 286 3.64 19.43 -0.54
CA LEU A 286 3.90 20.59 -1.42
C LEU A 286 2.60 21.32 -1.84
N GLU A 287 1.53 21.23 -1.03
CA GLU A 287 0.20 21.81 -1.28
C GLU A 287 0.18 23.32 -1.64
N ASP A 288 1.28 24.06 -1.39
CA ASP A 288 1.38 25.50 -1.62
C ASP A 288 1.94 25.92 -3.00
N VAL A 289 2.26 24.98 -3.91
CA VAL A 289 2.89 25.30 -5.21
C VAL A 289 1.94 25.07 -6.40
N GLY A 290 1.07 26.03 -6.68
CA GLY A 290 0.42 26.19 -8.01
C GLY A 290 -0.45 25.01 -8.51
N PRO A 291 -0.66 24.85 -9.84
CA PRO A 291 -1.55 23.84 -10.43
C PRO A 291 -0.88 22.45 -10.56
N ILE A 292 -0.11 22.03 -9.55
CA ILE A 292 0.59 20.75 -9.52
C ILE A 292 -0.38 19.64 -9.12
N SER A 293 -0.23 18.46 -9.73
CA SER A 293 -1.04 17.27 -9.40
C SER A 293 -0.46 16.60 -8.15
N ILE A 294 -1.26 16.55 -7.08
CA ILE A 294 -0.86 16.01 -5.78
C ILE A 294 -1.44 14.61 -5.59
N SER A 295 -0.60 13.66 -5.19
CA SER A 295 -1.02 12.28 -4.88
C SER A 295 -0.35 11.75 -3.62
N LYS A 296 -1.12 11.13 -2.72
CA LYS A 296 -0.57 10.45 -1.54
C LYS A 296 0.40 9.30 -1.91
N HIS A 297 0.21 8.68 -3.07
CA HIS A 297 1.02 7.54 -3.53
C HIS A 297 1.65 7.83 -4.88
N PHE A 298 2.86 7.35 -5.13
CA PHE A 298 3.42 7.37 -6.47
C PHE A 298 2.66 6.43 -7.41
N ASN A 299 2.35 6.91 -8.62
CA ASN A 299 1.61 6.11 -9.59
C ASN A 299 2.54 5.31 -10.52
N ASN A 300 2.86 4.07 -10.13
CA ASN A 300 3.66 3.16 -10.96
C ASN A 300 2.91 2.56 -12.19
N ARG A 301 1.65 2.94 -12.45
CA ARG A 301 0.81 2.36 -13.52
C ARG A 301 1.43 2.47 -14.90
N GLY A 302 2.21 3.53 -15.16
CA GLY A 302 2.98 3.69 -16.39
C GLY A 302 4.01 2.58 -16.56
N LEU A 303 4.92 2.45 -15.58
CA LEU A 303 5.97 1.44 -15.54
C LEU A 303 5.40 0.02 -15.64
N PHE A 304 4.38 -0.30 -14.85
CA PHE A 304 3.77 -1.63 -14.87
C PHE A 304 2.95 -1.87 -16.15
N GLY A 305 2.29 -0.82 -16.65
CA GLY A 305 1.56 -0.87 -17.92
C GLY A 305 2.46 -1.18 -19.10
N PHE A 306 3.67 -0.60 -19.14
CA PHE A 306 4.70 -0.96 -20.10
C PHE A 306 5.06 -2.44 -20.03
N ILE A 307 5.38 -2.97 -18.83
CA ILE A 307 5.73 -4.39 -18.63
C ILE A 307 4.63 -5.30 -19.18
N GLN A 308 3.37 -4.99 -18.87
CA GLN A 308 2.24 -5.77 -19.36
C GLN A 308 2.11 -5.72 -20.89
N VAL A 309 2.34 -4.56 -21.50
CA VAL A 309 2.29 -4.41 -22.97
C VAL A 309 3.44 -5.18 -23.62
N ALA A 310 4.66 -5.05 -23.11
CA ALA A 310 5.83 -5.75 -23.62
C ALA A 310 5.66 -7.27 -23.57
N LYS A 311 5.21 -7.80 -22.43
CA LYS A 311 4.87 -9.22 -22.27
C LYS A 311 3.85 -9.68 -23.31
N ILE A 312 2.70 -9.00 -23.40
CA ILE A 312 1.62 -9.40 -24.33
C ILE A 312 2.09 -9.30 -25.78
N ALA A 313 2.86 -8.26 -26.13
CA ALA A 313 3.40 -8.07 -27.47
C ALA A 313 4.36 -9.20 -27.84
N PHE A 314 5.23 -9.62 -26.92
CA PHE A 314 6.14 -10.76 -27.10
C PHE A 314 5.36 -12.05 -27.36
N GLU A 315 4.40 -12.38 -26.48
CA GLU A 315 3.55 -13.58 -26.59
C GLU A 315 2.79 -13.64 -27.92
N LYS A 316 2.30 -12.49 -28.42
CA LYS A 316 1.50 -12.43 -29.65
C LYS A 316 2.31 -12.46 -30.94
N MET A 317 3.54 -11.97 -30.91
CA MET A 317 4.35 -11.79 -32.12
C MET A 317 5.30 -12.97 -32.39
N GLY A 318 5.54 -13.83 -31.40
CA GLY A 318 6.38 -15.02 -31.53
C GLY A 318 7.86 -14.73 -31.77
N VAL A 319 8.71 -15.72 -31.47
CA VAL A 319 10.18 -15.57 -31.44
C VAL A 319 10.79 -15.34 -32.84
N VAL A 320 10.13 -15.78 -33.92
CA VAL A 320 10.74 -15.81 -35.27
C VAL A 320 10.51 -14.52 -36.08
N LYS A 321 9.72 -13.55 -35.59
CA LYS A 321 9.42 -12.30 -36.33
C LYS A 321 9.82 -10.99 -35.62
N ASN A 322 10.50 -11.07 -34.47
CA ASN A 322 10.52 -9.96 -33.51
C ASN A 322 11.88 -9.49 -33.00
N GLN A 323 13.01 -9.89 -33.61
CA GLN A 323 14.34 -9.44 -33.19
C GLN A 323 14.44 -7.91 -33.07
N GLY A 324 13.79 -7.14 -33.95
CA GLY A 324 13.80 -5.68 -33.90
C GLY A 324 13.07 -5.08 -32.69
N LEU A 325 11.90 -5.61 -32.30
CA LEU A 325 11.15 -5.12 -31.15
C LEU A 325 11.84 -5.51 -29.83
N ILE A 326 12.33 -6.77 -29.76
CA ILE A 326 13.05 -7.30 -28.59
C ILE A 326 14.30 -6.47 -28.33
N GLN A 327 15.13 -6.26 -29.35
CA GLN A 327 16.37 -5.50 -29.21
C GLN A 327 16.10 -4.05 -28.78
N ASN A 328 15.07 -3.42 -29.33
CA ASN A 328 14.76 -2.02 -29.03
C ASN A 328 14.15 -1.80 -27.63
N LYS A 329 13.58 -2.83 -27.01
CA LYS A 329 12.90 -2.71 -25.71
C LYS A 329 13.58 -3.44 -24.57
N LYS A 330 14.61 -4.25 -24.83
CA LYS A 330 15.34 -5.00 -23.80
C LYS A 330 15.85 -4.11 -22.66
N MET A 331 16.54 -3.01 -22.99
CA MET A 331 17.09 -2.08 -21.98
C MET A 331 15.99 -1.47 -21.10
N GLU A 332 14.88 -1.05 -21.70
CA GLU A 332 13.75 -0.47 -20.97
C GLU A 332 13.02 -1.52 -20.09
N VAL A 333 13.01 -2.80 -20.51
CA VAL A 333 12.51 -3.92 -19.70
C VAL A 333 13.45 -4.19 -18.52
N GLU A 334 14.77 -4.17 -18.73
CA GLU A 334 15.77 -4.34 -17.66
C GLU A 334 15.65 -3.21 -16.61
N GLU A 335 15.59 -1.94 -17.04
CA GLU A 335 15.40 -0.79 -16.15
C GLU A 335 14.11 -0.90 -15.31
N LYS A 336 13.01 -1.32 -15.93
CA LYS A 336 11.71 -1.47 -15.23
C LYS A 336 11.67 -2.72 -14.35
N PHE A 337 12.40 -3.78 -14.70
CA PHE A 337 12.61 -4.93 -13.83
C PHE A 337 13.38 -4.51 -12.58
N ASP A 338 14.51 -3.81 -12.73
CA ASP A 338 15.32 -3.31 -11.63
C ASP A 338 14.49 -2.41 -10.71
N PHE A 339 13.66 -1.52 -11.29
CA PHE A 339 12.69 -0.72 -10.54
C PHE A 339 11.78 -1.59 -9.66
N PHE A 340 11.10 -2.58 -10.25
CA PHE A 340 10.14 -3.40 -9.52
C PHE A 340 10.80 -4.35 -8.53
N GLU A 341 12.07 -4.68 -8.73
CA GLU A 341 12.81 -5.53 -7.82
C GLU A 341 13.01 -4.86 -6.47
N TRP A 342 13.61 -3.66 -6.41
CA TRP A 342 13.74 -2.95 -5.14
C TRP A 342 12.39 -2.43 -4.61
N TYR A 343 11.47 -2.02 -5.50
CA TYR A 343 10.17 -1.50 -5.10
C TYR A 343 9.37 -2.52 -4.28
N LEU A 344 9.42 -3.80 -4.66
CA LEU A 344 8.71 -4.88 -3.97
C LEU A 344 9.48 -5.47 -2.78
N ILE A 345 10.81 -5.39 -2.77
CA ILE A 345 11.62 -5.90 -1.66
C ILE A 345 11.63 -4.90 -0.50
N TYR A 346 11.68 -3.60 -0.77
CA TYR A 346 11.75 -2.58 0.27
C TYR A 346 10.38 -2.11 0.76
N SER A 347 9.28 -2.46 0.07
CA SER A 347 7.97 -1.96 0.45
C SER A 347 6.79 -2.85 0.01
N LYS A 348 5.66 -2.68 0.69
CA LYS A 348 4.35 -3.22 0.29
C LYS A 348 3.27 -2.13 0.32
N PRO A 349 2.12 -2.31 -0.36
CA PRO A 349 1.07 -1.30 -0.40
C PRO A 349 0.64 -0.78 0.96
N ASP A 350 0.54 -1.66 1.95
CA ASP A 350 0.10 -1.38 3.31
C ASP A 350 0.62 -2.49 4.25
N VAL A 351 0.54 -2.32 5.57
CA VAL A 351 0.86 -3.36 6.56
C VAL A 351 0.06 -4.65 6.29
N THR A 352 -1.19 -4.50 5.87
CA THR A 352 -2.17 -5.59 5.75
C THR A 352 -2.36 -6.07 4.30
N ILE A 353 -1.95 -5.24 3.34
CA ILE A 353 -2.22 -5.46 1.92
C ILE A 353 -0.95 -5.88 1.18
N LEU A 354 -1.04 -7.01 0.49
CA LEU A 354 -0.01 -7.48 -0.42
C LEU A 354 -0.33 -7.12 -1.88
N GLU A 355 0.73 -7.02 -2.70
CA GLU A 355 0.56 -6.86 -4.14
C GLU A 355 -0.22 -8.03 -4.76
N PRO A 356 -1.04 -7.82 -5.80
CA PRO A 356 -1.73 -8.90 -6.47
C PRO A 356 -0.78 -9.97 -7.01
N HIS A 357 -1.18 -11.25 -6.97
CA HIS A 357 -0.35 -12.39 -7.42
C HIS A 357 0.22 -12.22 -8.84
N TYR A 358 -0.57 -11.62 -9.75
CA TYR A 358 -0.17 -11.41 -11.13
C TYR A 358 0.89 -10.31 -11.29
N PHE A 359 1.12 -9.46 -10.29
CA PHE A 359 1.98 -8.29 -10.41
C PHE A 359 3.43 -8.72 -10.67
N TRP A 360 4.01 -9.52 -9.76
CA TRP A 360 5.36 -10.05 -9.95
C TRP A 360 5.43 -11.05 -11.12
N LYS A 361 4.37 -11.83 -11.33
CA LYS A 361 4.27 -12.77 -12.46
C LYS A 361 4.49 -12.08 -13.81
N ASP A 362 3.84 -10.93 -14.03
CA ASP A 362 3.99 -10.15 -15.26
C ASP A 362 5.41 -9.56 -15.39
N VAL A 363 5.99 -9.05 -14.30
CA VAL A 363 7.35 -8.49 -14.27
C VAL A 363 8.40 -9.56 -14.61
N ALA A 364 8.40 -10.69 -13.88
CA ALA A 364 9.38 -11.74 -14.05
C ALA A 364 9.30 -12.41 -15.43
N LEU A 365 8.09 -12.68 -15.94
CA LEU A 365 7.92 -13.24 -17.29
C LEU A 365 8.37 -12.26 -18.38
N CYS A 366 8.04 -10.98 -18.25
CA CYS A 366 8.50 -9.97 -19.21
C CYS A 366 10.03 -9.88 -19.23
N TYR A 367 10.66 -9.88 -18.05
CA TYR A 367 12.12 -9.88 -17.96
C TYR A 367 12.72 -11.11 -18.65
N HIS A 368 12.21 -12.31 -18.36
CA HIS A 368 12.66 -13.54 -18.99
C HIS A 368 12.53 -13.49 -20.51
N TYR A 369 11.38 -13.06 -21.04
CA TYR A 369 11.14 -12.99 -22.48
C TYR A 369 12.12 -12.08 -23.23
N TYR A 370 12.60 -11.00 -22.61
CA TYR A 370 13.47 -10.03 -23.29
C TYR A 370 14.96 -10.23 -23.00
N THR A 371 15.30 -11.01 -21.97
CA THR A 371 16.69 -11.16 -21.52
C THR A 371 17.19 -12.60 -21.50
N ASP A 372 16.30 -13.58 -21.59
CA ASP A 372 16.53 -15.01 -21.36
C ASP A 372 17.05 -15.34 -19.94
N LYS A 373 17.00 -14.38 -19.00
CA LYS A 373 17.42 -14.55 -17.60
C LYS A 373 16.24 -14.84 -16.70
N THR A 374 16.47 -15.54 -15.59
CA THR A 374 15.43 -15.81 -14.59
C THR A 374 15.49 -14.79 -13.47
N ALA A 375 14.34 -14.24 -13.07
CA ALA A 375 14.27 -13.24 -12.01
C ALA A 375 14.82 -13.74 -10.64
N SER A 376 14.67 -15.03 -10.34
CA SER A 376 15.14 -15.66 -9.09
C SER A 376 16.67 -15.85 -9.03
N GLU A 377 17.37 -15.64 -10.15
CA GLU A 377 18.83 -15.71 -10.27
C GLU A 377 19.49 -14.32 -10.17
N SER A 378 18.68 -13.28 -9.94
CA SER A 378 19.19 -11.91 -9.78
C SER A 378 20.15 -11.82 -8.59
N THR A 379 21.33 -11.27 -8.86
CA THR A 379 22.37 -10.98 -7.86
C THR A 379 22.46 -9.48 -7.55
N SER A 380 21.42 -8.71 -7.85
CA SER A 380 21.29 -7.33 -7.38
C SER A 380 21.18 -7.31 -5.85
N PHE A 381 21.34 -6.14 -5.22
CA PHE A 381 21.16 -6.03 -3.75
C PHE A 381 19.76 -6.49 -3.29
N PRO A 382 18.64 -6.03 -3.91
CA PRO A 382 17.31 -6.58 -3.63
C PRO A 382 17.16 -8.08 -3.97
N GLY A 383 17.77 -8.55 -5.06
CA GLY A 383 17.72 -9.95 -5.48
C GLY A 383 18.39 -10.88 -4.47
N LEU A 384 19.51 -10.44 -3.88
CA LEU A 384 20.17 -11.14 -2.78
C LEU A 384 19.29 -11.23 -1.54
N LEU A 385 18.64 -10.14 -1.12
CA LEU A 385 17.67 -10.17 0.00
C LEU A 385 16.53 -11.16 -0.27
N ASP A 386 16.08 -11.25 -1.53
CA ASP A 386 15.02 -12.17 -1.92
C ASP A 386 15.42 -13.66 -1.84
N CYS A 387 16.71 -13.99 -1.93
CA CYS A 387 17.19 -15.37 -1.89
C CYS A 387 16.72 -16.12 -0.63
N LEU A 388 16.61 -15.43 0.51
CA LEU A 388 16.14 -16.03 1.78
C LEU A 388 14.61 -16.11 1.89
N ASN A 389 13.87 -15.45 0.99
CA ASN A 389 12.42 -15.56 0.89
C ASN A 389 11.99 -16.74 0.00
N GLN A 390 12.86 -17.20 -0.90
CA GLN A 390 12.53 -18.23 -1.88
C GLN A 390 12.00 -19.51 -1.21
N GLY A 391 10.87 -20.01 -1.70
CA GLY A 391 10.19 -21.19 -1.14
C GLY A 391 9.17 -20.89 -0.02
N LEU A 392 9.24 -19.74 0.64
CA LEU A 392 8.26 -19.34 1.66
C LEU A 392 6.89 -19.02 1.04
N PHE A 393 5.81 -19.16 1.82
CA PHE A 393 4.44 -18.88 1.35
C PHE A 393 4.25 -17.42 0.91
N LEU A 394 4.89 -16.49 1.59
CA LEU A 394 4.81 -15.06 1.28
C LEU A 394 5.79 -14.59 0.20
N SER A 395 6.66 -15.46 -0.33
CA SER A 395 7.62 -15.09 -1.36
C SER A 395 6.90 -14.57 -2.61
N LYS A 396 7.48 -13.54 -3.25
CA LYS A 396 6.89 -13.00 -4.49
C LYS A 396 6.86 -14.06 -5.61
N GLY A 397 7.82 -14.99 -5.65
CA GLY A 397 7.88 -16.09 -6.61
C GLY A 397 6.75 -17.10 -6.43
N ARG A 398 6.57 -17.64 -5.23
CA ARG A 398 5.49 -18.58 -4.88
C ARG A 398 4.12 -17.96 -5.07
N ARG A 399 3.94 -16.71 -4.65
CA ARG A 399 2.69 -15.96 -4.88
C ARG A 399 2.41 -15.71 -6.35
N ALA A 400 3.44 -15.61 -7.19
CA ALA A 400 3.30 -15.54 -8.65
C ALA A 400 3.07 -16.91 -9.33
N GLU A 401 2.90 -17.98 -8.54
CA GLU A 401 2.73 -19.38 -9.00
C GLU A 401 3.95 -19.94 -9.74
N PHE A 402 5.15 -19.40 -9.47
CA PHE A 402 6.38 -20.03 -9.95
C PHE A 402 6.77 -21.19 -9.04
N GLU A 403 7.31 -22.24 -9.65
CA GLU A 403 8.04 -23.26 -8.91
C GLU A 403 9.36 -22.65 -8.44
N GLU A 404 9.45 -22.42 -7.14
CA GLU A 404 10.59 -21.80 -6.51
C GLU A 404 11.04 -22.68 -5.35
N VAL A 405 12.27 -23.18 -5.44
CA VAL A 405 12.89 -23.99 -4.41
C VAL A 405 13.68 -23.08 -3.49
N GLU A 406 13.64 -23.37 -2.19
CA GLU A 406 14.45 -22.68 -1.20
C GLU A 406 15.95 -22.80 -1.54
N LYS A 407 16.67 -21.67 -1.51
CA LYS A 407 18.12 -21.67 -1.74
C LYS A 407 18.84 -22.49 -0.68
N THR A 408 19.67 -23.42 -1.15
CA THR A 408 20.53 -24.25 -0.31
C THR A 408 21.74 -23.46 0.16
N VAL A 409 22.45 -23.97 1.17
CA VAL A 409 23.73 -23.39 1.60
C VAL A 409 24.72 -23.38 0.43
N SER A 410 24.78 -24.46 -0.36
CA SER A 410 25.67 -24.55 -1.53
C SER A 410 25.38 -23.46 -2.56
N ASP A 411 24.10 -23.16 -2.83
CA ASP A 411 23.73 -22.10 -3.79
C ASP A 411 24.21 -20.72 -3.31
N LEU A 412 24.04 -20.45 -2.00
CA LEU A 412 24.46 -19.17 -1.41
C LEU A 412 25.99 -19.03 -1.39
N GLU A 413 26.70 -20.13 -1.16
CA GLU A 413 28.15 -20.15 -1.22
C GLU A 413 28.68 -19.94 -2.64
N GLU A 414 28.04 -20.49 -3.67
CA GLU A 414 28.41 -20.25 -5.07
C GLU A 414 28.19 -18.77 -5.45
N ILE A 415 27.06 -18.17 -5.05
CA ILE A 415 26.81 -16.74 -5.24
C ILE A 415 27.88 -15.90 -4.52
N GLN A 416 28.24 -16.27 -3.29
CA GLN A 416 29.27 -15.61 -2.52
C GLN A 416 30.64 -15.67 -3.22
N ASP A 417 31.03 -16.82 -3.77
CA ASP A 417 32.30 -16.99 -4.51
C ASP A 417 32.36 -16.11 -5.75
N VAL A 418 31.29 -16.08 -6.54
CA VAL A 418 31.21 -15.24 -7.74
C VAL A 418 31.35 -13.77 -7.35
N LEU A 419 30.66 -13.33 -6.29
CA LEU A 419 30.74 -11.94 -5.83
C LEU A 419 32.11 -11.61 -5.23
N LYS A 420 32.73 -12.54 -4.50
CA LYS A 420 34.08 -12.41 -3.96
C LYS A 420 35.09 -12.20 -5.09
N LYS A 421 35.08 -13.10 -6.08
CA LYS A 421 35.95 -13.01 -7.26
C LYS A 421 35.74 -11.69 -8.01
N THR A 422 34.49 -11.30 -8.24
CA THR A 422 34.17 -10.03 -8.90
C THR A 422 34.71 -8.83 -8.11
N TYR A 423 34.64 -8.87 -6.78
CA TYR A 423 35.17 -7.82 -5.91
C TYR A 423 36.71 -7.78 -5.96
N GLU A 424 37.37 -8.93 -5.94
CA GLU A 424 38.83 -9.03 -6.04
C GLU A 424 39.36 -8.53 -7.39
N GLU A 425 38.61 -8.74 -8.48
CA GLU A 425 38.92 -8.22 -9.82
C GLU A 425 38.79 -6.69 -9.90
N ASN A 426 37.86 -6.09 -9.14
CA ASN A 426 37.68 -4.64 -9.08
C ASN A 426 37.31 -4.17 -7.68
N THR A 427 38.33 -4.03 -6.82
CA THR A 427 38.12 -3.66 -5.42
C THR A 427 37.53 -2.26 -5.24
N ASP A 428 37.60 -1.39 -6.26
CA ASP A 428 37.06 -0.02 -6.29
C ASP A 428 35.55 0.05 -6.58
N ASP A 429 34.93 -1.05 -7.00
CA ASP A 429 33.48 -1.10 -7.24
C ASP A 429 32.69 -1.27 -5.94
N VAL A 430 32.17 -0.14 -5.43
CA VAL A 430 31.34 -0.12 -4.22
C VAL A 430 30.09 -1.00 -4.34
N LYS A 431 29.49 -1.14 -5.54
CA LYS A 431 28.27 -1.93 -5.72
C LYS A 431 28.55 -3.42 -5.70
N VAL A 432 29.72 -3.84 -6.19
CA VAL A 432 30.17 -5.23 -6.02
C VAL A 432 30.52 -5.49 -4.55
N ALA A 433 31.20 -4.56 -3.87
CA ALA A 433 31.53 -4.67 -2.45
C ALA A 433 30.27 -4.80 -1.57
N GLU A 434 29.25 -3.95 -1.80
CA GLU A 434 27.95 -4.03 -1.11
C GLU A 434 27.31 -5.42 -1.26
N ARG A 435 27.24 -5.94 -2.49
CA ARG A 435 26.67 -7.26 -2.77
C ARG A 435 27.47 -8.40 -2.14
N TYR A 436 28.79 -8.32 -2.16
CA TYR A 436 29.66 -9.30 -1.52
C TYR A 436 29.50 -9.31 0.01
N ILE A 437 29.42 -8.14 0.65
CA ILE A 437 29.16 -8.05 2.09
C ILE A 437 27.77 -8.63 2.40
N LEU A 438 26.75 -8.25 1.63
CA LEU A 438 25.39 -8.74 1.84
C LEU A 438 25.29 -10.27 1.69
N SER A 439 26.00 -10.87 0.72
CA SER A 439 25.99 -12.33 0.55
C SER A 439 26.57 -13.07 1.75
N ASN A 440 27.55 -12.49 2.45
CA ASN A 440 28.06 -13.04 3.73
C ASN A 440 27.02 -12.98 4.85
N ILE A 441 26.26 -11.88 4.95
CA ILE A 441 25.17 -11.75 5.94
C ILE A 441 24.06 -12.77 5.65
N ILE A 442 23.70 -12.93 4.39
CA ILE A 442 22.69 -13.90 3.94
C ILE A 442 23.14 -15.34 4.22
N LEU A 443 24.39 -15.69 3.89
CA LEU A 443 24.95 -17.01 4.18
C LEU A 443 24.94 -17.28 5.70
N SER A 444 25.33 -16.31 6.52
CA SER A 444 25.30 -16.45 7.99
C SER A 444 23.88 -16.63 8.54
N ASN A 445 22.85 -16.06 7.89
CA ASN A 445 21.45 -16.28 8.28
C ASN A 445 21.01 -17.75 8.09
N LYS A 446 21.56 -18.42 7.08
CA LYS A 446 21.27 -19.83 6.77
C LYS A 446 22.17 -20.80 7.55
N MET A 447 23.47 -20.51 7.60
CA MET A 447 24.49 -21.29 8.28
C MET A 447 25.43 -20.36 9.08
N PRO A 448 25.08 -20.05 10.34
CA PRO A 448 25.82 -19.13 11.20
C PRO A 448 27.31 -19.45 11.33
N ASP A 449 27.64 -20.74 11.45
CA ASP A 449 28.99 -21.26 11.66
C ASP A 449 29.67 -21.74 10.37
N SER A 450 29.23 -21.25 9.20
CA SER A 450 29.84 -21.64 7.93
C SER A 450 31.30 -21.16 7.90
N PRO A 451 32.27 -22.05 7.61
CA PRO A 451 33.69 -21.68 7.53
C PRO A 451 34.00 -20.79 6.32
N ARG A 452 33.03 -20.61 5.42
CA ARG A 452 33.15 -19.77 4.21
C ARG A 452 32.74 -18.33 4.44
N VAL A 453 32.12 -18.03 5.58
CA VAL A 453 31.77 -16.65 5.93
C VAL A 453 33.05 -15.86 6.20
N THR A 454 33.23 -14.78 5.45
CA THR A 454 34.34 -13.86 5.63
C THR A 454 34.28 -13.20 7.00
N SER A 455 35.44 -13.00 7.62
CA SER A 455 35.51 -12.42 8.97
C SER A 455 34.88 -11.03 9.02
N VAL A 456 34.21 -10.71 10.13
CA VAL A 456 33.59 -9.38 10.33
C VAL A 456 34.63 -8.27 10.21
N THR A 457 35.85 -8.48 10.69
CA THR A 457 36.97 -7.51 10.59
C THR A 457 37.34 -7.20 9.14
N GLU A 458 37.39 -8.21 8.29
CA GLU A 458 37.67 -8.03 6.86
C GLU A 458 36.50 -7.31 6.17
N LEU A 459 35.25 -7.70 6.42
CA LEU A 459 34.07 -7.02 5.87
C LEU A 459 33.99 -5.55 6.31
N LYS A 460 34.30 -5.26 7.58
CA LYS A 460 34.44 -3.89 8.10
C LYS A 460 35.52 -3.12 7.35
N THR A 461 36.66 -3.74 7.07
CA THR A 461 37.75 -3.12 6.33
C THR A 461 37.34 -2.77 4.89
N ILE A 462 36.63 -3.68 4.22
CA ILE A 462 36.11 -3.48 2.86
C ILE A 462 35.20 -2.26 2.81
N ILE A 463 34.16 -2.21 3.66
CA ILE A 463 33.20 -1.11 3.62
C ILE A 463 33.82 0.21 4.09
N HIS A 464 34.76 0.15 5.05
CA HIS A 464 35.41 1.32 5.60
C HIS A 464 36.27 2.06 4.56
N ARG A 465 36.84 1.33 3.59
CA ARG A 465 37.54 1.93 2.45
C ARG A 465 36.68 2.94 1.69
N PHE A 466 35.36 2.76 1.73
CA PHE A 466 34.39 3.62 1.05
C PHE A 466 33.72 4.66 1.95
N LEU A 467 33.82 4.55 3.28
CA LEU A 467 33.15 5.47 4.23
C LEU A 467 33.59 6.92 4.02
N ASN A 468 34.89 7.14 3.82
CA ASN A 468 35.47 8.49 3.65
C ASN A 468 35.38 9.01 2.20
N THR A 469 34.86 8.22 1.26
CA THR A 469 34.73 8.63 -0.14
C THR A 469 33.28 8.97 -0.44
N LYS A 470 33.03 10.17 -1.00
CA LYS A 470 31.67 10.69 -1.22
C LYS A 470 30.82 10.68 0.06
N VAL A 471 31.38 11.25 1.14
CA VAL A 471 30.75 11.31 2.47
C VAL A 471 29.33 11.85 2.37
N GLY A 472 28.40 11.13 3.00
CA GLY A 472 26.97 11.46 2.99
C GLY A 472 26.27 11.34 1.63
N GLN A 473 26.90 10.82 0.57
CA GLN A 473 26.34 10.70 -0.78
C GLN A 473 26.27 9.25 -1.29
N ARG A 474 26.44 8.26 -0.40
CA ARG A 474 26.29 6.84 -0.75
C ARG A 474 24.81 6.44 -0.78
N SER A 475 24.52 5.24 -1.30
CA SER A 475 23.13 4.77 -1.37
C SER A 475 22.61 4.30 -0.01
N PRO A 476 21.29 4.18 0.16
CA PRO A 476 20.71 3.67 1.40
C PRO A 476 21.20 2.26 1.76
N GLU A 477 21.41 1.39 0.76
CA GLU A 477 22.00 0.04 0.94
C GLU A 477 23.38 0.09 1.57
N PHE A 478 24.22 1.04 1.13
CA PHE A 478 25.55 1.22 1.68
C PHE A 478 25.48 1.53 3.17
N TYR A 479 24.69 2.54 3.55
CA TYR A 479 24.56 2.93 4.95
C TYR A 479 23.87 1.87 5.79
N LEU A 480 22.91 1.12 5.23
CA LEU A 480 22.35 -0.07 5.89
C LEU A 480 23.47 -1.05 6.24
N LEU A 481 24.33 -1.42 5.29
CA LEU A 481 25.46 -2.33 5.57
C LEU A 481 26.46 -1.77 6.58
N VAL A 482 26.72 -0.45 6.57
CA VAL A 482 27.54 0.20 7.59
C VAL A 482 26.91 0.02 8.97
N LEU A 483 25.61 0.30 9.12
CA LEU A 483 24.92 0.10 10.38
C LEU A 483 24.97 -1.37 10.80
N LEU A 484 24.74 -2.31 9.88
CA LEU A 484 24.81 -3.73 10.20
C LEU A 484 26.23 -4.17 10.65
N LEU A 485 27.28 -3.72 9.98
CA LEU A 485 28.64 -4.15 10.35
C LEU A 485 29.15 -3.47 11.63
N PHE A 486 28.80 -2.21 11.87
CA PHE A 486 29.33 -1.41 12.98
C PHE A 486 28.36 -1.23 14.16
N TRP A 487 27.15 -1.82 14.11
CA TRP A 487 26.29 -1.84 15.30
C TRP A 487 27.05 -2.50 16.46
N PRO A 488 27.01 -1.91 17.66
CA PRO A 488 27.74 -2.42 18.81
C PRO A 488 27.21 -3.78 19.24
N GLU A 489 28.06 -4.57 19.87
CA GLU A 489 27.63 -5.74 20.62
C GLU A 489 27.08 -5.22 21.95
N GLU A 490 25.78 -5.39 22.19
CA GLU A 490 25.16 -4.96 23.45
C GLU A 490 25.60 -5.91 24.57
N GLN A 491 26.16 -5.35 25.65
CA GLN A 491 26.47 -6.13 26.84
C GLN A 491 25.16 -6.47 27.54
N THR A 492 24.87 -7.76 27.69
CA THR A 492 23.71 -8.27 28.40
C THR A 492 23.77 -7.82 29.87
N GLN A 493 23.25 -6.64 30.18
CA GLN A 493 22.88 -6.31 31.57
C GLN A 493 21.63 -7.13 31.89
N ILE A 494 21.88 -8.39 32.29
CA ILE A 494 20.88 -9.21 32.96
C ILE A 494 20.44 -8.41 34.18
N LEU A 495 19.14 -8.16 34.29
CA LEU A 495 18.45 -7.70 35.50
C LEU A 495 18.76 -8.68 36.65
N GLN A 496 19.91 -8.54 37.30
CA GLN A 496 20.06 -8.99 38.68
C GLN A 496 19.36 -7.92 39.51
N LYS A 497 18.19 -8.29 40.04
CA LYS A 497 17.61 -7.60 41.19
C LYS A 497 18.65 -7.68 42.31
N ASP A 498 19.38 -6.61 42.53
CA ASP A 498 20.13 -6.41 43.76
C ASP A 498 19.11 -6.12 44.86
N ASP A 499 18.65 -7.18 45.52
CA ASP A 499 18.21 -7.10 46.91
C ASP A 499 19.47 -6.91 47.76
N ASN A 500 19.89 -5.67 47.97
CA ASN A 500 20.78 -5.34 49.08
C ASN A 500 20.38 -3.99 49.66
N GLU A 501 19.76 -4.09 50.83
CA GLU A 501 19.41 -3.00 51.72
C GLU A 501 20.65 -2.15 52.04
N GLU A 502 20.59 -0.86 51.71
CA GLU A 502 21.52 0.14 52.20
C GLU A 502 21.41 0.22 53.73
N VAL A 503 22.48 -0.18 54.43
CA VAL A 503 22.73 0.24 55.81
C VAL A 503 23.69 1.42 55.79
N GLU A 504 23.08 2.59 55.97
CA GLU A 504 23.65 3.88 56.31
C GLU A 504 24.61 3.80 57.50
N GLN A 505 25.88 4.21 57.36
CA GLN A 505 26.67 4.79 58.46
C GLN A 505 27.63 5.90 58.00
N GLN A 506 27.62 6.94 58.82
CA GLN A 506 28.17 8.28 58.67
C GLN A 506 29.69 8.38 58.86
N ALA A 507 30.24 9.40 58.20
CA ALA A 507 31.26 10.35 58.66
C ALA A 507 32.55 9.83 59.35
N THR A 508 33.71 10.22 58.82
CA THR A 508 34.54 11.31 59.39
C THR A 508 35.86 11.52 58.63
N HIS A 509 36.10 12.79 58.29
CA HIS A 509 37.37 13.54 58.39
C HIS A 509 38.72 13.01 57.88
N ASN A 510 39.41 13.96 57.21
CA ASN A 510 40.87 14.20 57.15
C ASN A 510 41.68 13.27 56.22
N SER A 511 42.73 13.71 55.53
CA SER A 511 43.36 15.03 55.32
C SER A 511 44.47 14.84 54.28
N ALA A 512 44.70 15.87 53.46
CA ALA A 512 45.97 16.34 52.89
C ALA A 512 47.21 15.41 52.86
N SER A 513 47.78 15.22 51.67
CA SER A 513 49.12 15.71 51.22
C SER A 513 49.44 15.04 49.86
N GLU A 514 49.82 15.73 48.78
CA GLU A 514 51.16 16.34 48.53
C GLU A 514 52.27 15.32 48.77
N ASP A 515 53.26 15.08 47.90
CA ASP A 515 53.68 15.65 46.62
C ASP A 515 54.88 14.77 46.15
N GLU A 516 55.47 15.15 45.02
CA GLU A 516 56.87 14.87 44.61
C GLU A 516 57.19 13.47 44.04
N THR A 517 57.34 13.34 42.71
CA THR A 517 58.52 13.66 41.88
C THR A 517 59.80 12.91 42.27
N SER A 518 60.29 12.07 41.36
CA SER A 518 61.73 12.02 41.08
C SER A 518 61.94 11.62 39.61
N GLU A 519 62.63 12.50 38.91
CA GLU A 519 63.19 12.36 37.58
C GLU A 519 64.40 11.40 37.58
N ASP A 520 64.98 11.27 36.39
CA ASP A 520 66.34 10.83 36.05
C ASP A 520 66.50 9.35 35.68
N GLU A 521 67.30 8.97 34.70
CA GLU A 521 67.82 9.57 33.46
C GLU A 521 68.49 8.38 32.72
N ASP A 522 68.67 8.55 31.42
CA ASP A 522 69.32 7.70 30.42
C ASP A 522 70.46 6.74 30.85
N THR A 523 70.52 5.56 30.18
CA THR A 523 71.78 5.09 29.55
C THR A 523 71.55 4.13 28.36
N ASN A 524 72.22 4.50 27.27
CA ASN A 524 72.62 3.88 26.01
C ASN A 524 72.76 2.34 25.82
N GLU A 525 72.59 2.00 24.52
CA GLU A 525 73.45 1.15 23.64
C GLU A 525 72.98 -0.24 23.14
N GLU A 526 72.85 -0.27 21.79
CA GLU A 526 73.26 -1.28 20.80
C GLU A 526 72.46 -2.57 20.52
N GLN A 527 71.83 -2.53 19.33
CA GLN A 527 71.79 -3.52 18.23
C GLN A 527 71.52 -5.01 18.52
N GLU A 528 70.45 -5.54 17.94
CA GLU A 528 70.54 -6.64 16.96
C GLU A 528 69.20 -6.85 16.21
N THR A 529 69.32 -7.00 14.89
CA THR A 529 68.27 -7.26 13.92
C THR A 529 67.72 -8.68 14.03
N GLU A 530 66.42 -8.83 14.27
CA GLU A 530 65.66 -10.02 13.87
C GLU A 530 64.29 -9.61 13.31
N HIS A 531 63.95 -10.19 12.15
CA HIS A 531 62.74 -9.95 11.38
C HIS A 531 61.46 -10.18 12.20
N GLN A 532 60.84 -9.10 12.67
CA GLN A 532 59.43 -9.11 13.07
C GLN A 532 58.57 -8.73 11.86
N ALA A 533 57.71 -9.67 11.46
CA ALA A 533 56.54 -9.39 10.65
C ALA A 533 55.84 -8.17 11.25
N ALA A 534 55.57 -7.17 10.41
CA ALA A 534 54.81 -5.99 10.80
C ALA A 534 53.45 -6.43 11.36
N GLN A 535 53.36 -6.56 12.69
CA GLN A 535 52.11 -6.57 13.40
C GLN A 535 51.50 -5.19 13.16
N LEU A 536 50.44 -5.13 12.34
CA LEU A 536 49.60 -3.95 12.30
C LEU A 536 49.10 -3.68 13.73
N PRO A 537 49.19 -2.44 14.22
CA PRO A 537 48.77 -2.11 15.58
C PRO A 537 47.27 -2.38 15.71
N SER A 538 46.92 -3.17 16.72
CA SER A 538 45.57 -3.68 17.02
C SER A 538 44.56 -2.60 17.46
N ASN A 539 44.86 -1.31 17.26
CA ASN A 539 44.17 -0.17 17.86
C ASN A 539 43.63 0.88 16.85
N LEU A 540 43.58 0.60 15.54
CA LEU A 540 42.69 1.36 14.66
C LEU A 540 41.28 0.75 14.72
N MET A 541 40.59 0.93 15.85
CA MET A 541 39.15 0.71 15.89
C MET A 541 38.48 1.82 15.09
N PHE A 542 38.20 1.53 13.82
CA PHE A 542 37.30 2.32 13.00
C PHE A 542 35.88 2.19 13.57
N ASP A 543 35.51 3.05 14.51
CA ASP A 543 34.14 3.12 15.03
C ASP A 543 33.42 4.30 14.36
N PRO A 544 32.71 4.11 13.24
CA PRO A 544 32.00 5.18 12.58
C PRO A 544 30.86 5.68 13.45
N ASP A 545 30.60 7.00 13.41
CA ASP A 545 29.48 7.60 14.15
C ASP A 545 28.14 7.06 13.64
N LEU A 546 27.47 6.23 14.45
CA LEU A 546 26.22 5.57 14.10
C LEU A 546 25.08 6.58 13.87
N GLU A 547 25.01 7.63 14.68
CA GLU A 547 23.96 8.65 14.55
C GLU A 547 24.14 9.44 13.25
N GLN A 548 25.40 9.75 12.91
CA GLN A 548 25.73 10.36 11.63
C GLN A 548 25.38 9.45 10.45
N ASN A 549 25.65 8.15 10.54
CA ASN A 549 25.33 7.20 9.48
C ASN A 549 23.83 6.97 9.31
N ILE A 550 23.04 7.01 10.39
CA ILE A 550 21.57 7.00 10.32
C ILE A 550 21.08 8.24 9.59
N THR A 551 21.62 9.42 9.94
CA THR A 551 21.28 10.67 9.25
C THR A 551 21.67 10.61 7.76
N PHE A 552 22.80 9.98 7.42
CA PHE A 552 23.19 9.78 6.04
C PHE A 552 22.29 8.78 5.31
N MET A 553 21.82 7.73 5.98
CA MET A 553 20.87 6.77 5.43
C MET A 553 19.52 7.42 5.12
N GLU A 554 18.98 8.19 6.06
CA GLU A 554 17.75 8.98 5.88
C GLU A 554 17.88 9.93 4.68
N LYS A 555 18.95 10.74 4.66
CA LYS A 555 19.23 11.66 3.54
C LYS A 555 19.48 10.94 2.23
N ALA A 556 20.11 9.77 2.26
CA ALA A 556 20.31 8.97 1.06
C ALA A 556 18.96 8.49 0.52
N PHE A 557 18.04 8.05 1.39
CA PHE A 557 16.69 7.63 1.01
C PHE A 557 15.87 8.78 0.40
N GLU A 558 16.01 9.99 0.94
CA GLU A 558 15.37 11.21 0.43
C GLU A 558 15.95 11.68 -0.91
N ARG A 559 17.28 11.59 -1.07
CA ARG A 559 17.98 11.99 -2.30
C ARG A 559 17.86 10.98 -3.42
N THR A 560 17.84 9.68 -3.09
CA THR A 560 17.49 8.67 -4.07
C THR A 560 16.02 8.83 -4.43
N GLN A 561 15.63 8.24 -5.55
CA GLN A 561 14.23 8.28 -5.95
C GLN A 561 13.32 7.40 -5.04
N TYR A 562 13.85 6.79 -3.98
CA TYR A 562 13.08 5.93 -3.06
C TYR A 562 12.01 6.70 -2.31
N ALA A 563 12.33 7.85 -1.71
CA ALA A 563 11.30 8.68 -1.04
C ALA A 563 10.15 9.04 -1.99
N LYS A 564 10.48 9.39 -3.23
CA LYS A 564 9.46 9.67 -4.26
C LYS A 564 8.61 8.45 -4.59
N TYR A 565 9.25 7.33 -4.93
CA TYR A 565 8.57 6.16 -5.48
C TYR A 565 7.92 5.26 -4.44
N LEU A 566 8.43 5.25 -3.21
CA LEU A 566 7.88 4.50 -2.09
C LEU A 566 6.89 5.34 -1.25
N ARG A 567 6.62 6.60 -1.65
CA ARG A 567 5.66 7.46 -0.96
C ARG A 567 4.29 6.79 -0.82
N GLY A 568 3.76 6.83 0.40
CA GLY A 568 2.47 6.25 0.76
C GLY A 568 2.48 4.72 0.88
N ARG A 569 3.65 4.08 0.78
CA ARG A 569 3.80 2.63 0.97
C ARG A 569 4.42 2.34 2.32
N TYR A 570 4.10 1.16 2.83
CA TYR A 570 4.73 0.65 4.04
C TYR A 570 6.13 0.12 3.72
N LEU A 571 7.16 0.65 4.40
CA LEU A 571 8.55 0.21 4.25
C LEU A 571 8.79 -1.06 5.08
N LEU A 572 9.36 -2.08 4.45
CA LEU A 572 9.59 -3.37 5.09
C LEU A 572 10.85 -3.35 5.96
N PRO A 573 10.79 -3.83 7.21
CA PRO A 573 12.00 -4.12 7.97
C PRO A 573 12.70 -5.33 7.34
N LEU A 574 13.95 -5.14 6.90
CA LEU A 574 14.75 -6.14 6.20
C LEU A 574 15.50 -7.06 7.17
N PHE A 575 16.05 -6.47 8.23
CA PHE A 575 16.78 -7.16 9.28
C PHE A 575 16.30 -6.76 10.67
N PHE A 576 16.44 -7.67 11.63
CA PHE A 576 16.18 -7.47 13.05
C PHE A 576 17.44 -7.78 13.86
N LEU A 577 17.57 -7.11 15.01
CA LEU A 577 18.64 -7.37 15.96
C LEU A 577 18.37 -8.64 16.78
N GLY A 578 19.30 -9.59 16.72
CA GLY A 578 19.27 -10.87 17.39
C GLY A 578 20.25 -10.99 18.54
N LYS A 579 20.10 -12.05 19.34
CA LYS A 579 20.91 -12.28 20.57
C LYS A 579 22.33 -12.80 20.32
N ARG A 580 22.63 -13.25 19.10
CA ARG A 580 23.96 -13.78 18.73
C ARG A 580 24.92 -12.62 18.45
N SER A 581 26.20 -12.92 18.28
CA SER A 581 27.24 -11.93 17.97
C SER A 581 27.67 -11.97 16.50
N GLY A 582 28.46 -10.98 16.07
CA GLY A 582 29.05 -10.97 14.73
C GLY A 582 28.01 -10.80 13.62
N LEU A 583 28.10 -11.56 12.52
CA LEU A 583 27.08 -11.49 11.45
C LEU A 583 25.77 -12.19 11.83
N SER A 584 25.84 -13.21 12.70
CA SER A 584 24.67 -14.00 13.10
C SER A 584 23.71 -13.24 14.01
N LYS A 585 24.08 -12.04 14.44
CA LYS A 585 23.18 -11.11 15.13
C LYS A 585 22.11 -10.52 14.23
N TRP A 586 22.33 -10.50 12.92
CA TRP A 586 21.37 -9.93 11.97
C TRP A 586 20.42 -11.00 11.49
N ILE A 587 19.18 -10.89 11.94
CA ILE A 587 18.11 -11.83 11.58
C ILE A 587 17.33 -11.23 10.41
N HIS A 588 17.44 -11.83 9.23
CA HIS A 588 16.64 -11.43 8.08
C HIS A 588 15.15 -11.69 8.34
N LYS A 589 14.28 -10.78 7.90
CA LYS A 589 12.82 -10.86 8.13
C LYS A 589 12.21 -12.20 7.70
N SER A 590 12.70 -12.80 6.62
CA SER A 590 12.19 -14.08 6.13
C SER A 590 12.24 -15.21 7.16
N LYS A 591 13.17 -15.14 8.13
CA LYS A 591 13.25 -16.11 9.23
C LYS A 591 12.07 -15.99 10.19
N LEU A 592 11.62 -14.76 10.45
CA LEU A 592 10.41 -14.49 11.24
C LEU A 592 9.18 -14.93 10.45
N ASP A 593 9.13 -14.60 9.16
CA ASP A 593 8.01 -15.00 8.28
C ASP A 593 7.88 -16.53 8.21
N ALA A 594 8.99 -17.28 8.14
CA ALA A 594 8.98 -18.74 8.16
C ALA A 594 8.46 -19.32 9.49
N ILE A 595 8.83 -18.70 10.63
CA ILE A 595 8.32 -19.09 11.95
C ILE A 595 6.81 -18.84 12.03
N VAL A 596 6.35 -17.67 11.61
CA VAL A 596 4.92 -17.33 11.59
C VAL A 596 4.16 -18.28 10.68
N GLU A 597 4.69 -18.55 9.47
CA GLU A 597 4.09 -19.48 8.52
C GLU A 597 3.90 -20.88 9.13
N LYS A 598 4.95 -21.41 9.78
CA LYS A 598 4.92 -22.72 10.46
C LYS A 598 3.91 -22.75 11.60
N ASN A 599 3.80 -21.67 12.39
CA ASN A 599 2.82 -21.58 13.47
C ASN A 599 1.39 -21.63 12.89
N VAL A 600 1.10 -20.85 11.84
CA VAL A 600 -0.21 -20.87 11.18
C VAL A 600 -0.50 -22.24 10.53
N ASP A 601 0.48 -22.88 9.91
CA ASP A 601 0.30 -24.23 9.36
C ASP A 601 -0.04 -25.26 10.46
N THR A 602 0.52 -25.10 11.65
CA THR A 602 0.24 -25.96 12.80
C THR A 602 -1.16 -25.69 13.36
N GLU A 603 -1.56 -24.42 13.47
CA GLU A 603 -2.92 -24.01 13.88
C GLU A 603 -3.98 -24.59 12.93
N LEU A 604 -3.73 -24.55 11.62
CA LEU A 604 -4.68 -24.96 10.59
C LEU A 604 -4.63 -26.46 10.25
N ALA A 605 -3.69 -27.23 10.79
CA ALA A 605 -3.51 -28.66 10.48
C ALA A 605 -4.73 -29.55 10.80
N GLY A 606 -5.67 -29.07 11.64
CA GLY A 606 -6.92 -29.75 11.97
C GLY A 606 -8.11 -29.42 11.07
N GLU A 607 -7.97 -28.46 10.15
CA GLU A 607 -9.07 -28.01 9.28
C GLU A 607 -9.15 -28.84 7.99
N SER A 608 -10.36 -29.25 7.60
CA SER A 608 -10.55 -30.09 6.41
C SER A 608 -10.28 -29.37 5.08
N TYR A 609 -10.05 -28.06 5.09
CA TYR A 609 -9.79 -27.24 3.89
C TYR A 609 -9.00 -25.97 4.21
N ILE A 610 -7.66 -26.06 4.14
CA ILE A 610 -6.80 -24.88 4.21
C ILE A 610 -6.86 -24.16 2.85
N ASN A 611 -7.52 -23.00 2.82
CA ASN A 611 -7.42 -22.09 1.69
C ASN A 611 -6.23 -21.14 1.92
N ASN A 612 -5.37 -20.95 0.90
CA ASN A 612 -4.29 -19.93 0.91
C ASN A 612 -4.78 -18.55 1.35
N LYS A 613 -6.05 -18.22 1.08
CA LYS A 613 -6.67 -16.98 1.57
C LYS A 613 -6.72 -16.91 3.10
N ASN A 614 -7.21 -17.97 3.75
CA ASN A 614 -7.34 -18.03 5.22
C ASN A 614 -5.96 -18.01 5.87
N LYS A 615 -4.99 -18.76 5.31
CA LYS A 615 -3.60 -18.73 5.77
C LYS A 615 -3.02 -17.32 5.69
N LEU A 616 -3.23 -16.60 4.58
CA LEU A 616 -2.77 -15.22 4.44
C LEU A 616 -3.46 -14.26 5.41
N GLU A 617 -4.78 -14.38 5.58
CA GLU A 617 -5.54 -13.55 6.52
C GLU A 617 -5.03 -13.75 7.95
N ARG A 618 -4.82 -15.00 8.38
CA ARG A 618 -4.27 -15.30 9.71
C ARG A 618 -2.84 -14.79 9.89
N ILE A 619 -1.97 -14.94 8.89
CA ILE A 619 -0.60 -14.40 8.96
C ILE A 619 -0.64 -12.88 9.13
N ASN A 620 -1.50 -12.18 8.38
CA ASN A 620 -1.64 -10.74 8.50
C ASN A 620 -2.13 -10.32 9.90
N GLU A 621 -3.14 -11.00 10.44
CA GLU A 621 -3.64 -10.76 11.81
C GLU A 621 -2.52 -10.90 12.85
N ILE A 622 -1.66 -11.91 12.72
CA ILE A 622 -0.52 -12.13 13.65
C ILE A 622 0.45 -10.94 13.65
N TRP A 623 0.71 -10.35 12.48
CA TRP A 623 1.55 -9.17 12.37
C TRP A 623 0.84 -7.89 12.86
N GLU A 624 -0.42 -7.69 12.47
CA GLU A 624 -1.22 -6.50 12.82
C GLU A 624 -1.46 -6.39 14.33
N ASN A 625 -1.79 -7.50 14.98
CA ASN A 625 -2.09 -7.54 16.41
C ASN A 625 -0.82 -7.57 17.29
N GLY A 626 0.36 -7.67 16.68
CA GLY A 626 1.62 -7.85 17.40
C GLY A 626 1.78 -9.23 18.05
N GLU A 627 0.92 -10.21 17.71
CA GLU A 627 1.03 -11.61 18.19
C GLU A 627 2.37 -12.24 17.81
N VAL A 628 2.97 -11.80 16.68
CA VAL A 628 4.31 -12.21 16.24
C VAL A 628 5.36 -12.05 17.35
N TRP A 629 5.25 -10.99 18.16
CA TRP A 629 6.19 -10.71 19.24
C TRP A 629 6.01 -11.64 20.43
N GLN A 630 4.88 -12.37 20.51
CA GLN A 630 4.60 -13.34 21.57
C GLN A 630 5.06 -14.77 21.24
N ILE A 631 5.47 -15.03 19.99
CA ILE A 631 5.93 -16.36 19.57
C ILE A 631 7.29 -16.67 20.22
N GLN A 632 7.35 -17.77 20.99
CA GLN A 632 8.55 -18.15 21.74
C GLN A 632 9.80 -18.29 20.86
N GLU A 633 9.67 -18.94 19.69
CA GLU A 633 10.78 -19.09 18.73
C GLU A 633 11.33 -17.73 18.26
N ILE A 634 10.49 -16.68 18.18
CA ILE A 634 10.91 -15.31 17.85
C ILE A 634 11.59 -14.65 19.05
N LYS A 635 11.02 -14.78 20.26
CA LYS A 635 11.64 -14.27 21.50
C LYS A 635 13.01 -14.89 21.77
N ASP A 636 13.23 -16.12 21.33
CA ASP A 636 14.50 -16.84 21.52
C ASP A 636 15.61 -16.31 20.62
N ILE A 637 15.28 -15.82 19.42
CA ILE A 637 16.28 -15.35 18.44
C ILE A 637 16.51 -13.83 18.48
N LEU A 638 15.49 -13.03 18.81
CA LEU A 638 15.56 -11.57 18.82
C LEU A 638 16.06 -11.01 20.16
N LEU A 639 16.80 -9.91 20.11
CA LEU A 639 17.27 -9.20 21.31
C LEU A 639 16.25 -8.14 21.74
N PRO A 640 15.60 -8.28 22.92
CA PRO A 640 14.72 -7.26 23.43
C PRO A 640 15.52 -6.09 24.04
N LEU A 641 15.09 -4.86 23.76
CA LEU A 641 15.69 -3.62 24.24
C LEU A 641 14.76 -2.89 25.22
N ALA A 642 15.32 -2.32 26.28
CA ALA A 642 14.60 -1.43 27.20
C ALA A 642 14.51 -0.01 26.64
N LYS A 643 13.38 0.68 26.87
CA LYS A 643 13.14 2.08 26.43
C LYS A 643 13.27 3.06 27.60
N GLU A 644 13.90 4.21 27.35
CA GLU A 644 13.59 5.44 28.10
C GLU A 644 12.56 6.28 27.31
N GLN A 645 11.53 6.78 28.00
CA GLN A 645 10.52 7.66 27.40
C GLN A 645 11.19 8.91 26.80
N CYS A 646 10.78 9.32 25.60
CA CYS A 646 11.14 10.62 25.04
C CYS A 646 9.98 11.27 24.30
N HIS A 647 9.99 12.60 24.36
CA HIS A 647 8.93 13.53 23.98
C HIS A 647 8.59 13.54 22.49
N ILE A 648 7.32 13.82 22.20
CA ILE A 648 6.80 14.07 20.85
C ILE A 648 7.56 15.27 20.25
N LEU A 649 8.44 15.02 19.28
CA LEU A 649 8.93 16.06 18.39
C LEU A 649 7.94 16.19 17.25
N THR A 650 7.07 17.21 17.32
CA THR A 650 6.18 17.56 16.22
C THR A 650 7.03 18.21 15.13
N THR A 651 7.52 17.44 14.16
CA THR A 651 7.95 18.00 12.89
C THR A 651 6.71 18.40 12.07
N PRO A 652 6.71 19.55 11.36
CA PRO A 652 5.51 20.02 10.64
C PRO A 652 5.12 19.18 9.41
N GLN A 653 5.73 18.02 9.19
CA GLN A 653 5.65 17.27 7.94
C GLN A 653 5.42 15.80 8.23
N GLU A 654 4.26 15.34 7.73
CA GLU A 654 3.69 13.99 7.75
C GLU A 654 3.25 13.43 9.12
N HIS A 655 2.21 12.60 9.05
CA HIS A 655 1.46 12.04 10.18
C HIS A 655 2.38 11.56 11.31
N ASN A 656 2.30 12.20 12.49
CA ASN A 656 2.81 11.76 13.80
C ASN A 656 3.95 10.71 13.77
N GLU A 657 5.08 10.99 13.12
CA GLU A 657 6.24 10.10 13.20
C GLU A 657 6.82 10.18 14.62
N GLN A 658 6.49 9.19 15.46
CA GLN A 658 7.01 9.14 16.83
C GLN A 658 8.46 8.66 16.83
N VAL A 659 9.38 9.61 17.00
CA VAL A 659 10.81 9.31 17.16
C VAL A 659 11.06 8.73 18.54
N SER A 660 11.56 7.50 18.59
CA SER A 660 12.08 6.84 19.79
C SER A 660 13.61 6.87 19.79
N PHE A 661 14.21 6.65 20.95
CA PHE A 661 15.66 6.46 21.08
C PHE A 661 15.94 5.09 21.67
N VAL A 662 16.94 4.41 21.13
CA VAL A 662 17.45 3.12 21.61
C VAL A 662 18.90 3.27 22.04
N TYR A 663 19.32 2.50 23.03
CA TYR A 663 20.72 2.46 23.45
C TYR A 663 21.45 1.37 22.68
N ALA A 664 22.46 1.77 21.91
CA ALA A 664 23.35 0.87 21.21
C ALA A 664 24.78 1.08 21.76
N GLY A 665 25.34 0.08 22.46
CA GLY A 665 26.71 0.17 22.98
C GLY A 665 26.94 1.34 23.94
N GLY A 666 25.93 1.68 24.75
CA GLY A 666 25.96 2.83 25.67
C GLY A 666 25.73 4.19 25.02
N LYS A 667 25.58 4.27 23.68
CA LYS A 667 25.25 5.50 22.95
C LYS A 667 23.75 5.54 22.63
N LYS A 668 23.14 6.73 22.72
CA LYS A 668 21.74 6.96 22.38
C LYS A 668 21.60 7.14 20.87
N VAL A 669 20.74 6.34 20.24
CA VAL A 669 20.57 6.30 18.79
C VAL A 669 19.10 6.51 18.42
N LYS A 670 18.84 7.33 17.40
CA LYS A 670 17.49 7.62 16.89
C LYS A 670 16.91 6.42 16.15
N ALA A 671 15.65 6.07 16.45
CA ALA A 671 14.89 5.05 15.73
C ALA A 671 13.40 5.41 15.66
N PHE A 672 12.70 5.02 14.62
CA PHE A 672 11.27 5.36 14.45
C PHE A 672 10.36 4.32 15.09
N THR A 673 9.18 4.70 15.54
CA THR A 673 8.19 3.78 16.13
C THR A 673 7.11 3.46 15.11
N GLU A 674 6.76 2.18 14.95
CA GLU A 674 5.77 1.74 13.95
C GLU A 674 4.30 1.94 14.39
N VAL A 675 4.03 2.12 15.69
CA VAL A 675 2.66 2.02 16.25
C VAL A 675 2.01 3.39 16.47
N GLU A 676 0.89 3.63 15.77
CA GLU A 676 0.04 4.83 15.82
C GLU A 676 -1.05 4.80 16.91
N SER A 677 -1.07 3.82 17.81
CA SER A 677 -2.10 3.76 18.86
C SER A 677 -1.67 4.54 20.11
N ASP A 678 -2.18 5.78 20.23
CA ASP A 678 -2.04 6.67 21.39
C ASP A 678 -2.46 6.02 22.73
N ALA A 679 -3.22 4.92 22.70
CA ALA A 679 -3.78 4.28 23.88
C ALA A 679 -2.94 3.13 24.49
N LEU A 680 -2.05 2.48 23.73
CA LEU A 680 -1.36 1.23 24.17
C LEU A 680 0.15 1.36 24.35
N ALA A 681 0.79 2.36 23.73
CA ALA A 681 2.24 2.58 23.80
C ALA A 681 2.76 2.97 25.20
N GLN A 682 1.86 3.23 26.16
CA GLN A 682 2.22 3.60 27.54
C GLN A 682 2.60 2.40 28.43
N SER A 683 2.33 1.15 28.02
CA SER A 683 2.48 -0.03 28.91
C SER A 683 3.65 -0.98 28.60
N SER A 684 4.23 -0.96 27.39
CA SER A 684 5.26 -1.94 27.03
C SER A 684 6.68 -1.45 27.36
N MET A 685 7.44 -2.26 28.11
CA MET A 685 8.82 -1.97 28.54
C MET A 685 9.89 -2.51 27.59
N LEU A 686 9.55 -3.46 26.70
CA LEU A 686 10.49 -4.16 25.82
C LEU A 686 10.13 -3.98 24.35
N PHE A 687 11.17 -3.80 23.54
CA PHE A 687 11.05 -3.52 22.12
C PHE A 687 12.04 -4.35 21.30
N TYR A 688 11.68 -4.63 20.05
CA TYR A 688 12.59 -5.21 19.06
C TYR A 688 13.04 -4.14 18.07
N LEU A 689 14.33 -4.18 17.71
CA LEU A 689 14.90 -3.26 16.72
C LEU A 689 14.97 -3.94 15.35
N GLY A 690 14.34 -3.31 14.35
CA GLY A 690 14.45 -3.66 12.94
C GLY A 690 15.08 -2.54 12.11
N PHE A 691 15.48 -2.86 10.89
CA PHE A 691 16.13 -1.93 9.95
C PHE A 691 15.40 -1.96 8.62
N THR A 692 14.79 -0.85 8.24
CA THR A 692 14.24 -0.64 6.89
C THR A 692 15.33 -0.12 5.96
N ILE A 693 15.01 0.10 4.68
CA ILE A 693 15.93 0.79 3.76
C ILE A 693 16.07 2.30 4.06
N ARG A 694 15.21 2.89 4.90
CA ARG A 694 15.26 4.32 5.28
C ARG A 694 16.03 4.55 6.58
N CYS A 695 15.75 3.74 7.60
CA CYS A 695 16.22 3.96 8.97
C CYS A 695 15.95 2.74 9.89
N PRO A 696 16.54 2.73 11.11
CA PRO A 696 16.14 1.82 12.19
C PRO A 696 14.71 2.10 12.69
N VAL A 697 13.97 1.03 12.99
CA VAL A 697 12.57 1.05 13.43
C VAL A 697 12.39 0.14 14.64
N VAL A 698 11.56 0.57 15.58
CA VAL A 698 11.31 -0.07 16.87
C VAL A 698 9.90 -0.63 16.91
N PHE A 699 9.79 -1.89 17.32
CA PHE A 699 8.55 -2.65 17.39
C PHE A 699 8.24 -2.95 18.87
N SER A 700 7.06 -2.55 19.34
CA SER A 700 6.65 -2.79 20.73
C SER A 700 6.16 -4.23 20.92
N GLU A 701 6.58 -4.86 22.01
CA GLU A 701 5.95 -6.09 22.50
C GLU A 701 4.55 -5.73 23.04
N ILE A 702 3.54 -5.67 22.17
CA ILE A 702 2.16 -5.44 22.62
C ILE A 702 1.71 -6.68 23.39
N SER A 703 1.29 -6.50 24.64
CA SER A 703 0.48 -7.52 25.32
C SER A 703 -0.96 -7.40 24.80
N PRO A 704 -1.54 -8.42 24.15
CA PRO A 704 -2.97 -8.43 23.89
C PRO A 704 -3.72 -8.43 25.24
N VAL A 705 -4.73 -7.57 25.34
CA VAL A 705 -5.65 -7.48 26.51
C VAL A 705 -6.60 -8.66 26.53
#